data_AF-A0A0Q3P6D1-F1
#
_entry.id   AF-A0A0Q3P6D1-F1
#
_cell.length_a   1.000
_cell.length_b   1.000
_cell.length_c   1.000
_cell.angle_alpha   90.00
_cell.angle_beta   90.00
_cell.angle_gamma   90.00
#
_symmetry.space_group_name_H-M   'P 1'
#
loop_
_entity.id
_entity.type
_entity.pdbx_description
1 polymer ?
#
loop_
_entity_poly.entity_id
_entity_poly.type
_entity_poly.pdbx_seq_one_letter_code
_entity_poly.pdbx_strand_id
1 'polypeptide(L)'
;MYSLICRNAKVSLIPNHQLQAEKRMSSFRLKLPTPELERSIKVKEKLESSPLLKKLLLGLVLFGTAMFISNGVITPAMSVLSAVSGLKVGIPHASQDIVVMISIALLVVLYSLQRYATSKIGFIVGPCLLIWFCCLGGIGIYNLSRYGPAAFKAFNPLYIIHFFGRNPFKAWLSLGGCLLCATGSEAIFSNLCYFPVRYVQSMFVLLVLPCLVLVYLGQAAFLIANQKSSKRIFFSSIPSEAFWPVFLLANLAALIASRTMTIAVFQCLKQSIALGCFPRLKIVHTSRKFMAKIYIPVVNWFLLASCLGFIVLFRSTNDVGNAYAIAELGVMIMATVYVAIIMLLIWETTIVKVISFVTTFLFLELIFFSSALSSVGDGGWALLIFASGLLMIMFIWNYGSKLKYDSEVKQKLSKDLVRKLGPNLGTMRAPGLGLVYSEIVKGVPAIFGHFLTALPAIHSIIVFVCIRNVPVPVVPQSERFLFQRVCSRGYHMFRCISRYGYKDKKQEHHNTFERLLIEGLEKYIQREAVELSLQSEDDIDSDEEPSTPARIITAPNGSLYSLDVPLLMDFAPSVEPIPETPCCSTPQDPALDYTQNLELELAFIKQAKQTGAVYLIDNPIVKARKDSWFFKKLTINYFYAFLRNNCRRAVVSMSIPHSNLLQVRLTSYV
;
A
#
# COMPACT_ATOMS: atom_id res chain seq x y z
N MET A 1 2.17 4.77 6.79
CA MET A 1 1.34 5.60 7.70
C MET A 1 -0.10 5.73 7.22
N TYR A 2 -0.36 6.33 6.06
CA TYR A 2 -1.73 6.47 5.50
C TYR A 2 -2.55 5.17 5.50
N SER A 3 -1.95 4.05 5.08
CA SER A 3 -2.63 2.75 5.13
C SER A 3 -3.10 2.33 6.53
N LEU A 4 -2.40 2.74 7.59
CA LEU A 4 -2.80 2.46 8.97
C LEU A 4 -4.02 3.30 9.36
N ILE A 5 -4.05 4.56 8.94
CA ILE A 5 -5.20 5.46 9.11
C ILE A 5 -6.42 4.90 8.37
N CYS A 6 -6.27 4.46 7.11
CA CYS A 6 -7.36 3.84 6.35
C CYS A 6 -7.88 2.52 6.95
N ARG A 7 -7.07 1.81 7.75
CA ARG A 7 -7.52 0.61 8.47
C ARG A 7 -8.38 0.96 9.68
N ASN A 8 -8.03 2.02 10.40
CA ASN A 8 -8.69 2.39 11.65
C ASN A 8 -9.82 3.43 11.47
N ALA A 9 -9.86 4.13 10.34
CA ALA A 9 -10.88 5.13 10.01
C ALA A 9 -11.31 5.08 8.53
N LYS A 10 -12.58 5.41 8.24
CA LYS A 10 -13.19 5.41 6.89
C LYS A 10 -12.76 6.62 6.03
N VAL A 11 -11.45 6.76 5.83
CA VAL A 11 -10.82 7.92 5.18
C VAL A 11 -10.42 7.66 3.73
N SER A 12 -10.30 6.38 3.32
CA SER A 12 -9.98 6.00 1.94
C SER A 12 -11.09 6.42 0.98
N LEU A 13 -10.75 7.11 -0.12
CA LEU A 13 -11.72 7.52 -1.14
C LEU A 13 -12.30 6.33 -1.92
N ILE A 14 -11.56 5.24 -2.03
CA ILE A 14 -12.04 3.95 -2.54
C ILE A 14 -12.24 3.04 -1.31
N PRO A 15 -13.47 2.57 -1.04
CA PRO A 15 -13.75 1.71 0.11
C PRO A 15 -12.93 0.43 0.04
N ASN A 16 -11.95 0.28 0.93
CA ASN A 16 -11.20 -0.97 1.05
C ASN A 16 -11.99 -1.93 1.96
N HIS A 17 -12.91 -2.70 1.36
CA HIS A 17 -13.81 -3.62 2.06
C HIS A 17 -13.11 -4.83 2.72
N GLN A 18 -11.78 -4.95 2.61
CA GLN A 18 -10.98 -5.98 3.31
C GLN A 18 -11.30 -6.03 4.83
N LEU A 19 -11.65 -4.89 5.43
CA LEU A 19 -11.78 -4.74 6.88
C LEU A 19 -13.17 -5.01 7.48
N GLN A 20 -14.24 -5.07 6.70
CA GLN A 20 -15.58 -5.36 7.28
C GLN A 20 -15.72 -6.83 7.71
N ALA A 21 -14.99 -7.75 7.07
CA ALA A 21 -14.94 -9.15 7.48
C ALA A 21 -13.95 -9.38 8.65
N GLU A 22 -12.86 -8.60 8.75
CA GLU A 22 -11.86 -8.72 9.82
C GLU A 22 -12.32 -8.13 11.17
N LYS A 23 -13.29 -7.20 11.18
CA LYS A 23 -13.92 -6.71 12.43
C LYS A 23 -14.73 -7.76 13.20
N ARG A 24 -14.98 -8.95 12.62
CA ARG A 24 -15.61 -10.08 13.31
C ARG A 24 -14.61 -10.94 14.12
N MET A 25 -13.35 -10.52 14.26
CA MET A 25 -12.45 -11.16 15.22
C MET A 25 -12.79 -10.70 16.64
N SER A 26 -13.14 -11.66 17.48
CA SER A 26 -13.57 -11.59 18.89
C SER A 26 -12.57 -10.94 19.87
N SER A 27 -11.50 -10.31 19.37
CA SER A 27 -10.42 -9.74 20.18
C SER A 27 -10.56 -8.23 20.43
N PHE A 28 -11.61 -7.56 19.93
CA PHE A 28 -11.87 -6.16 20.28
C PHE A 28 -12.40 -6.09 21.73
N ARG A 29 -11.48 -6.11 22.70
CA ARG A 29 -11.80 -5.75 24.09
C ARG A 29 -12.40 -4.34 24.09
N LEU A 30 -13.61 -4.21 24.60
CA LEU A 30 -14.22 -2.92 24.94
C LEU A 30 -13.26 -2.20 25.91
N LYS A 31 -12.60 -1.15 25.42
CA LYS A 31 -11.79 -0.28 26.27
C LYS A 31 -12.73 0.64 27.06
N LEU A 32 -12.42 0.85 28.33
CA LEU A 32 -13.10 1.84 29.18
C LEU A 32 -13.00 3.24 28.55
N PRO A 33 -14.04 4.08 28.67
CA PRO A 33 -14.05 5.43 28.11
C PRO A 33 -13.03 6.32 28.85
N THR A 34 -11.91 6.62 28.19
CA THR A 34 -10.95 7.64 28.62
C THR A 34 -11.22 8.95 27.86
N PRO A 35 -10.88 10.12 28.42
CA PRO A 35 -11.01 11.41 27.71
C PRO A 35 -10.18 11.45 26.42
N GLU A 36 -9.10 10.66 26.36
CA GLU A 36 -8.27 10.49 25.18
C GLU A 36 -8.98 9.67 24.10
N LEU A 37 -9.70 8.62 24.49
CA LEU A 37 -10.53 7.82 23.58
C LEU A 37 -11.68 8.66 23.01
N GLU A 38 -12.38 9.45 23.83
CA GLU A 38 -13.46 10.34 23.37
C GLU A 38 -12.96 11.37 22.35
N ARG A 39 -11.79 11.97 22.58
CA ARG A 39 -11.13 12.86 21.61
C ARG A 39 -10.80 12.12 20.31
N SER A 40 -10.21 10.93 20.40
CA SER A 40 -9.85 10.14 19.22
C SER A 40 -11.09 9.83 18.37
N ILE A 41 -12.23 9.55 19.00
CA ILE A 41 -13.53 9.33 18.34
C ILE A 41 -14.03 10.61 17.67
N LYS A 42 -14.02 11.76 18.36
CA LYS A 42 -14.42 13.06 17.77
C LYS A 42 -13.55 13.44 16.57
N VAL A 43 -12.22 13.27 16.66
CA VAL A 43 -11.29 13.55 15.55
C VAL A 43 -11.54 12.57 14.40
N LYS A 44 -11.78 11.29 14.72
CA LYS A 44 -12.12 10.26 13.73
C LYS A 44 -13.43 10.59 13.01
N GLU A 45 -14.48 10.96 13.72
CA GLU A 45 -15.78 11.34 13.14
C GLU A 45 -15.64 12.57 12.26
N LYS A 46 -14.89 13.59 12.68
CA LYS A 46 -14.61 14.79 11.87
C LYS A 46 -13.83 14.45 10.58
N LEU A 47 -12.90 13.50 10.67
CA LEU A 47 -12.13 13.00 9.52
C LEU A 47 -12.98 12.10 8.59
N GLU A 48 -13.93 11.36 9.15
CA GLU A 48 -14.86 10.51 8.40
C GLU A 48 -16.00 11.32 7.76
N SER A 49 -16.43 12.43 8.36
CA SER A 49 -17.50 13.28 7.85
C SER A 49 -17.01 14.29 6.81
N SER A 50 -15.81 14.85 6.97
CA SER A 50 -15.31 15.90 6.08
C SER A 50 -14.70 15.36 4.77
N PRO A 51 -15.31 15.60 3.59
CA PRO A 51 -14.74 15.18 2.32
C PRO A 51 -13.48 15.97 1.96
N LEU A 52 -13.35 17.22 2.43
CA LEU A 52 -12.17 18.05 2.21
C LEU A 52 -10.96 17.47 2.95
N LEU A 53 -11.13 17.05 4.21
CA LEU A 53 -10.03 16.49 4.99
C LEU A 53 -9.56 15.14 4.42
N LYS A 54 -10.48 14.30 3.91
CA LYS A 54 -10.13 13.08 3.16
C LYS A 54 -9.29 13.37 1.92
N LYS A 55 -9.68 14.39 1.14
CA LYS A 55 -8.94 14.81 -0.06
C LYS A 55 -7.57 15.40 0.30
N LEU A 56 -7.50 16.23 1.35
CA LEU A 56 -6.25 16.81 1.84
C LEU A 56 -5.29 15.72 2.31
N LEU A 57 -5.77 14.79 3.15
CA LEU A 57 -4.97 13.66 3.61
C LEU A 57 -4.46 12.85 2.42
N LEU A 58 -5.33 12.54 1.45
CA LEU A 58 -4.90 11.83 0.25
C LEU A 58 -3.85 12.63 -0.54
N GLY A 59 -4.08 13.92 -0.80
CA GLY A 59 -3.12 14.78 -1.48
C GLY A 59 -1.76 14.79 -0.80
N LEU A 60 -1.75 14.85 0.55
CA LEU A 60 -0.54 14.77 1.35
C LEU A 60 0.18 13.42 1.16
N VAL A 61 -0.49 12.26 1.26
CA VAL A 61 0.23 10.97 1.05
C VAL A 61 0.74 10.84 -0.38
N LEU A 62 0.01 11.32 -1.38
CA LEU A 62 0.46 11.28 -2.77
C LEU A 62 1.73 12.13 -2.94
N PHE A 63 1.77 13.31 -2.33
CA PHE A 63 2.96 14.17 -2.31
C PHE A 63 4.15 13.52 -1.62
N GLY A 64 3.98 13.02 -0.39
CA GLY A 64 5.05 12.33 0.34
C GLY A 64 5.54 11.06 -0.38
N THR A 65 4.65 10.33 -1.04
CA THR A 65 5.00 9.15 -1.83
C THR A 65 5.79 9.52 -3.08
N ALA A 66 5.38 10.57 -3.80
CA ALA A 66 6.11 11.06 -4.97
C ALA A 66 7.52 11.52 -4.58
N MET A 67 7.66 12.31 -3.52
CA MET A 67 8.96 12.72 -2.97
C MET A 67 9.81 11.53 -2.56
N PHE A 68 9.25 10.52 -1.91
CA PHE A 68 9.97 9.30 -1.53
C PHE A 68 10.46 8.49 -2.75
N ILE A 69 9.67 8.40 -3.81
CA ILE A 69 10.10 7.75 -5.07
C ILE A 69 11.22 8.56 -5.73
N SER A 70 11.11 9.90 -5.76
CA SER A 70 12.18 10.79 -6.22
C SER A 70 13.46 10.61 -5.41
N ASN A 71 13.34 10.46 -4.09
CA ASN A 71 14.44 10.13 -3.20
C ASN A 71 15.11 8.82 -3.62
N GLY A 72 14.31 7.81 -3.92
CA GLY A 72 14.80 6.52 -4.38
C GLY A 72 15.49 6.51 -5.75
N VAL A 73 15.30 7.55 -6.57
CA VAL A 73 16.06 7.77 -7.81
C VAL A 73 17.41 8.43 -7.53
N ILE A 74 17.43 9.43 -6.64
CA ILE A 74 18.62 10.25 -6.41
C ILE A 74 19.59 9.61 -5.40
N THR A 75 19.12 8.80 -4.44
CA THR A 75 20.00 8.13 -3.46
C THR A 75 21.04 7.22 -4.13
N PRO A 76 20.68 6.33 -5.10
CA PRO A 76 21.69 5.54 -5.80
C PRO A 76 22.66 6.39 -6.61
N ALA A 77 22.17 7.47 -7.23
CA ALA A 77 23.02 8.39 -7.99
C ALA A 77 24.05 9.06 -7.08
N MET A 78 23.59 9.64 -5.97
CA MET A 78 24.42 10.34 -5.01
C MET A 78 25.41 9.40 -4.31
N SER A 79 24.94 8.23 -3.86
CA SER A 79 25.78 7.28 -3.12
C SER A 79 26.92 6.75 -3.97
N VAL A 80 26.63 6.30 -5.20
CA VAL A 80 27.65 5.75 -6.10
C VAL A 80 28.57 6.85 -6.59
N LEU A 81 28.03 8.00 -7.03
CA LEU A 81 28.85 9.12 -7.50
C LEU A 81 29.79 9.64 -6.40
N SER A 82 29.31 9.75 -5.15
CA SER A 82 30.12 10.15 -4.00
C SER A 82 31.22 9.15 -3.68
N ALA A 83 30.92 7.84 -3.68
CA ALA A 83 31.91 6.79 -3.43
C ALA A 83 33.01 6.75 -4.51
N VAL A 84 32.63 6.80 -5.79
CA VAL A 84 33.59 6.80 -6.91
C VAL A 84 34.39 8.11 -6.96
N SER A 85 33.82 9.24 -6.51
CA SER A 85 34.54 10.53 -6.46
C SER A 85 35.82 10.50 -5.62
N GLY A 86 35.93 9.54 -4.70
CA GLY A 86 37.15 9.25 -3.93
C GLY A 86 38.33 8.84 -4.79
N LEU A 87 38.10 8.28 -5.99
CA LEU A 87 39.14 7.85 -6.92
C LEU A 87 40.10 8.99 -7.27
N LYS A 88 39.60 10.22 -7.35
CA LYS A 88 40.40 11.42 -7.64
C LYS A 88 41.37 11.81 -6.51
N VAL A 89 41.18 11.28 -5.30
CA VAL A 89 42.15 11.44 -4.20
C VAL A 89 43.29 10.43 -4.36
N GLY A 90 42.99 9.20 -4.77
CA GLY A 90 44.00 8.16 -5.02
C GLY A 90 44.76 8.36 -6.35
N ILE A 91 44.09 8.88 -7.37
CA ILE A 91 44.65 9.14 -8.70
C ILE A 91 44.33 10.59 -9.09
N PRO A 92 45.25 11.55 -8.84
CA PRO A 92 45.01 12.97 -9.08
C PRO A 92 44.67 13.34 -10.53
N HIS A 93 45.13 12.54 -11.51
CA HIS A 93 44.89 12.74 -12.94
C HIS A 93 43.52 12.20 -13.43
N ALA A 94 42.71 11.57 -12.58
CA ALA A 94 41.41 11.08 -12.99
C ALA A 94 40.46 12.25 -13.32
N SER A 95 39.94 12.30 -14.56
CA SER A 95 38.99 13.32 -14.99
C SER A 95 37.61 13.13 -14.33
N GLN A 96 36.77 14.18 -14.32
CA GLN A 96 35.39 14.05 -13.81
C GLN A 96 34.58 13.07 -14.67
N ASP A 97 34.85 13.00 -15.97
CA ASP A 97 34.14 12.12 -16.89
C ASP A 97 34.40 10.64 -16.59
N ILE A 98 35.63 10.27 -16.22
CA ILE A 98 35.97 8.90 -15.81
C ILE A 98 35.16 8.49 -14.57
N VAL A 99 35.06 9.38 -13.57
CA VAL A 99 34.26 9.14 -12.35
C VAL A 99 32.79 8.92 -12.69
N VAL A 100 32.23 9.76 -13.58
CA VAL A 100 30.84 9.63 -14.02
C VAL A 100 30.61 8.31 -14.77
N MET A 101 31.50 7.94 -15.69
CA MET A 101 31.40 6.69 -16.47
C MET A 101 31.47 5.44 -15.60
N ILE A 102 32.38 5.40 -14.62
CA ILE A 102 32.47 4.30 -13.66
C ILE A 102 31.19 4.23 -12.83
N SER A 103 30.65 5.37 -12.39
CA SER A 103 29.40 5.42 -11.61
C SER A 103 28.21 4.87 -12.39
N ILE A 104 28.11 5.23 -13.68
CA ILE A 104 27.09 4.71 -14.61
C ILE A 104 27.23 3.19 -14.76
N ALA A 105 28.45 2.69 -14.98
CA ALA A 105 28.71 1.26 -15.11
C ALA A 105 28.29 0.48 -13.85
N LEU A 106 28.67 0.98 -12.67
CA LEU A 106 28.29 0.38 -11.39
C LEU A 106 26.78 0.34 -11.17
N LEU A 107 26.05 1.38 -11.57
CA LEU A 107 24.58 1.41 -11.49
C LEU A 107 23.93 0.43 -12.47
N VAL A 108 24.40 0.36 -13.72
CA VAL A 108 23.89 -0.62 -14.70
C VAL A 108 24.07 -2.04 -14.18
N VAL A 109 25.23 -2.34 -13.60
CA VAL A 109 25.51 -3.63 -12.95
C VAL A 109 24.52 -3.86 -11.80
N LEU A 110 24.40 -2.92 -10.87
CA LEU A 110 23.47 -3.01 -9.72
C LEU A 110 22.03 -3.35 -10.15
N TYR A 111 21.47 -2.54 -11.04
CA TYR A 111 20.08 -2.69 -11.47
C TYR A 111 19.85 -3.93 -12.33
N SER A 112 20.87 -4.41 -13.06
CA SER A 112 20.80 -5.67 -13.81
C SER A 112 20.81 -6.89 -12.87
N LEU A 113 21.61 -6.83 -11.80
CA LEU A 113 21.72 -7.89 -10.79
C LEU A 113 20.55 -7.91 -9.78
N GLN A 114 19.73 -6.86 -9.73
CA GLN A 114 18.61 -6.73 -8.81
C GLN A 114 17.63 -7.93 -8.83
N ARG A 115 17.40 -8.52 -10.01
CA ARG A 115 16.51 -9.69 -10.20
C ARG A 115 17.01 -10.95 -9.50
N TYR A 116 18.32 -11.16 -9.50
CA TYR A 116 18.97 -12.37 -8.97
C TYR A 116 19.24 -12.29 -7.47
N ALA A 117 18.90 -11.16 -6.84
CA ALA A 117 19.21 -10.88 -5.47
C ALA A 117 18.36 -11.72 -4.49
N THR A 118 18.77 -12.98 -4.31
CA THR A 118 18.09 -14.01 -3.50
C THR A 118 18.31 -13.80 -2.00
N SER A 119 17.60 -14.59 -1.18
CA SER A 119 17.73 -14.56 0.28
C SER A 119 19.15 -14.80 0.79
N LYS A 120 19.98 -15.54 0.04
CA LYS A 120 21.35 -15.89 0.42
C LYS A 120 22.29 -14.67 0.49
N ILE A 121 22.06 -13.63 -0.32
CA ILE A 121 22.90 -12.42 -0.34
C ILE A 121 22.86 -11.66 1.01
N GLY A 122 21.77 -11.80 1.78
CA GLY A 122 21.66 -11.16 3.10
C GLY A 122 22.75 -11.60 4.08
N PHE A 123 23.28 -12.83 3.95
CA PHE A 123 24.36 -13.34 4.80
C PHE A 123 25.69 -12.63 4.56
N ILE A 124 25.93 -12.13 3.34
CA ILE A 124 27.15 -11.40 2.97
C ILE A 124 27.02 -9.91 3.27
N VAL A 125 25.82 -9.35 3.08
CA VAL A 125 25.54 -7.92 3.26
C VAL A 125 25.75 -7.47 4.71
N GLY A 126 25.29 -8.25 5.69
CA GLY A 126 25.40 -7.89 7.11
C GLY A 126 26.86 -7.70 7.58
N PRO A 127 27.73 -8.72 7.44
CA PRO A 127 29.15 -8.61 7.79
C PRO A 127 29.87 -7.50 7.04
N CYS A 128 29.58 -7.31 5.74
CA CYS A 128 30.17 -6.23 4.96
C CYS A 128 29.86 -4.84 5.54
N LEU A 129 28.61 -4.60 5.94
CA LEU A 129 28.22 -3.33 6.57
C LEU A 129 28.82 -3.16 7.96
N LEU A 130 28.95 -4.25 8.73
CA LEU A 130 29.60 -4.21 10.03
C LEU A 130 31.08 -3.80 9.88
N ILE A 131 31.80 -4.41 8.94
CA ILE A 131 33.19 -4.03 8.62
C ILE A 131 33.27 -2.56 8.19
N TRP A 132 32.33 -2.09 7.36
CA TRP A 132 32.25 -0.69 6.95
C TRP A 132 32.08 0.27 8.14
N PHE A 133 31.13 0.02 9.05
CA PHE A 133 30.93 0.87 10.22
C PHE A 133 32.11 0.82 11.20
N CYS A 134 32.68 -0.36 11.44
CA CYS A 134 33.90 -0.49 12.25
C CYS A 134 35.07 0.30 11.64
N CYS A 135 35.20 0.28 10.30
CA CYS A 135 36.22 1.04 9.59
C CYS A 135 36.01 2.56 9.74
N LEU A 136 34.77 3.06 9.61
CA LEU A 136 34.44 4.47 9.87
C LEU A 136 34.82 4.89 11.29
N GLY A 137 34.45 4.06 12.29
CA GLY A 137 34.81 4.30 13.68
C GLY A 137 36.32 4.33 13.89
N GLY A 138 37.05 3.37 13.31
CA GLY A 138 38.51 3.28 13.38
C GLY A 138 39.22 4.49 12.77
N ILE A 139 38.79 4.95 11.59
CA ILE A 139 39.33 6.16 10.94
C ILE A 139 39.03 7.40 11.80
N GLY A 140 37.82 7.48 12.37
CA GLY A 140 37.45 8.55 13.29
C GLY A 140 38.37 8.63 14.51
N ILE A 141 38.61 7.50 15.17
CA ILE A 141 39.52 7.39 16.32
C ILE A 141 40.95 7.75 15.93
N TYR A 142 41.43 7.24 14.79
CA TYR A 142 42.77 7.54 14.26
C TYR A 142 42.98 9.04 14.07
N ASN A 143 42.05 9.72 13.39
CA ASN A 143 42.16 11.15 13.11
C ASN A 143 42.05 11.99 14.38
N LEU A 144 41.19 11.60 15.31
CA LEU A 144 41.06 12.28 16.60
C LEU A 144 42.35 12.16 17.44
N SER A 145 42.98 10.98 17.44
CA SER A 145 44.26 10.76 18.12
C SER A 145 45.40 11.53 17.46
N ARG A 146 45.41 11.66 16.14
CA ARG A 146 46.49 12.32 15.39
C ARG A 146 46.42 13.85 15.38
N TYR A 147 45.22 14.42 15.22
CA TYR A 147 45.02 15.87 15.06
C TYR A 147 44.52 16.57 16.34
N GLY A 148 44.20 15.81 17.38
CA GLY A 148 43.93 16.31 18.73
C GLY A 148 42.45 16.48 19.09
N PRO A 149 42.16 16.78 20.37
CA PRO A 149 40.80 16.76 20.93
C PRO A 149 39.97 18.02 20.62
N ALA A 150 40.48 18.96 19.82
CA ALA A 150 39.79 20.23 19.54
C ALA A 150 38.39 20.03 18.92
N ALA A 151 38.17 18.92 18.21
CA ALA A 151 36.88 18.58 17.62
C ALA A 151 35.75 18.39 18.67
N PHE A 152 36.07 18.00 19.91
CA PHE A 152 35.05 17.85 20.98
C PHE A 152 34.38 19.17 21.37
N LYS A 153 34.99 20.32 21.03
CA LYS A 153 34.38 21.64 21.24
C LYS A 153 33.05 21.79 20.48
N ALA A 154 32.79 20.96 19.47
CA ALA A 154 31.54 20.94 18.72
C ALA A 154 30.31 20.61 19.60
N PHE A 155 30.48 19.92 20.72
CA PHE A 155 29.36 19.62 21.65
C PHE A 155 28.96 20.80 22.53
N ASN A 156 29.77 21.87 22.57
CA ASN A 156 29.42 23.06 23.32
C ASN A 156 28.49 23.96 22.49
N PRO A 157 27.22 24.19 22.92
CA PRO A 157 26.23 24.96 22.16
C PRO A 157 26.62 26.43 21.96
N LEU A 158 27.58 26.97 22.73
CA LEU A 158 28.07 28.33 22.52
C LEU A 158 28.67 28.53 21.12
N TYR A 159 29.26 27.49 20.52
CA TYR A 159 29.85 27.60 19.18
C TYR A 159 28.81 27.79 18.08
N ILE A 160 27.62 27.19 18.21
CA ILE A 160 26.57 27.43 17.21
C ILE A 160 26.06 28.88 17.32
N ILE A 161 25.94 29.42 18.54
CA ILE A 161 25.56 30.82 18.76
C ILE A 161 26.61 31.77 18.15
N HIS A 162 27.90 31.52 18.39
CA HIS A 162 28.99 32.32 17.81
C HIS A 162 29.05 32.20 16.28
N PHE A 163 28.73 31.03 15.72
CA PHE A 163 28.68 30.81 14.28
C PHE A 163 27.58 31.65 13.62
N PHE A 164 26.37 31.64 14.20
CA PHE A 164 25.26 32.48 13.74
C PHE A 164 25.51 33.98 13.98
N GLY A 165 26.18 34.35 15.09
CA GLY A 165 26.52 35.73 15.40
C GLY A 165 27.49 36.39 14.43
N ARG A 166 28.39 35.62 13.78
CA ARG A 166 29.35 36.18 12.80
C ARG A 166 28.70 36.52 11.45
N ASN A 167 27.90 35.61 10.91
CA ASN A 167 27.25 35.78 9.60
C ASN A 167 25.94 35.00 9.57
N PRO A 168 24.81 35.59 9.99
CA PRO A 168 23.56 34.85 10.17
C PRO A 168 23.06 34.25 8.84
N PHE A 169 23.22 34.96 7.73
CA PHE A 169 22.77 34.50 6.41
C PHE A 169 23.58 33.29 5.89
N LYS A 170 24.92 33.34 5.98
CA LYS A 170 25.78 32.22 5.57
C LYS A 170 25.62 31.01 6.50
N ALA A 171 25.45 31.26 7.80
CA ALA A 171 25.17 30.21 8.77
C ALA A 171 23.84 29.51 8.48
N TRP A 172 22.80 30.27 8.16
CA TRP A 172 21.51 29.74 7.75
C TRP A 172 21.60 28.92 6.45
N LEU A 173 22.31 29.39 5.42
CA LEU A 173 22.54 28.61 4.19
C LEU A 173 23.28 27.28 4.46
N SER A 174 24.19 27.25 5.43
CA SER A 174 24.93 26.02 5.78
C SER A 174 24.06 24.92 6.40
N LEU A 175 22.89 25.26 6.96
CA LEU A 175 22.00 24.28 7.60
C LEU A 175 21.48 23.23 6.59
N GLY A 176 21.15 23.65 5.36
CA GLY A 176 20.62 22.74 4.34
C GLY A 176 21.58 21.59 4.01
N GLY A 177 22.88 21.87 3.94
CA GLY A 177 23.92 20.86 3.71
C GLY A 177 24.12 19.90 4.89
N CYS A 178 23.93 20.37 6.13
CA CYS A 178 24.08 19.53 7.32
C CYS A 178 23.06 18.38 7.33
N LEU A 179 21.84 18.61 6.84
CA LEU A 179 20.77 17.63 6.92
C LEU A 179 20.99 16.40 6.01
N LEU A 180 21.91 16.47 5.06
CA LEU A 180 22.33 15.29 4.28
C LEU A 180 22.81 14.14 5.17
N CYS A 181 23.26 14.40 6.40
CA CYS A 181 23.65 13.37 7.37
C CYS A 181 22.46 12.58 7.98
N ALA A 182 21.24 13.13 7.94
CA ALA A 182 20.04 12.50 8.47
C ALA A 182 19.35 11.58 7.45
N THR A 183 19.86 11.54 6.23
CA THR A 183 19.36 10.72 5.13
C THR A 183 19.54 9.23 5.42
N GLY A 184 18.55 8.41 5.05
CA GLY A 184 18.47 6.97 5.33
C GLY A 184 17.51 6.58 6.45
N SER A 185 17.07 7.53 7.29
CA SER A 185 16.08 7.29 8.34
C SER A 185 14.70 6.93 7.78
N GLU A 186 14.33 7.49 6.63
CA GLU A 186 13.14 7.20 5.84
C GLU A 186 13.13 5.76 5.30
N ALA A 187 14.30 5.27 4.88
CA ALA A 187 14.46 3.89 4.43
C ALA A 187 14.28 2.90 5.59
N ILE A 188 14.79 3.22 6.79
CA ILE A 188 14.52 2.45 8.00
C ILE A 188 13.02 2.41 8.27
N PHE A 189 12.36 3.57 8.21
CA PHE A 189 10.94 3.67 8.51
C PHE A 189 10.08 2.84 7.54
N SER A 190 10.41 2.85 6.25
CA SER A 190 9.71 2.04 5.23
C SER A 190 9.81 0.53 5.47
N ASN A 191 10.86 0.08 6.17
CA ASN A 191 11.17 -1.33 6.42
C ASN A 191 10.80 -1.81 7.84
N LEU A 192 10.30 -0.93 8.73
CA LEU A 192 9.86 -1.26 10.09
C LEU A 192 8.78 -2.36 10.14
N CYS A 193 8.03 -2.58 9.05
CA CYS A 193 7.04 -3.65 8.97
C CYS A 193 7.62 -5.08 9.03
N TYR A 194 8.94 -5.23 8.88
CA TYR A 194 9.61 -6.54 8.79
C TYR A 194 10.59 -6.83 9.91
N PHE A 195 11.06 -5.80 10.60
CA PHE A 195 12.05 -5.93 11.66
C PHE A 195 11.46 -5.49 12.99
N PRO A 196 11.67 -6.27 14.07
CA PRO A 196 11.31 -5.84 15.41
C PRO A 196 12.04 -4.55 15.81
N VAL A 197 11.27 -3.59 16.32
CA VAL A 197 11.72 -2.22 16.65
C VAL A 197 12.95 -2.21 17.57
N ARG A 198 12.96 -3.08 18.59
CA ARG A 198 14.05 -3.15 19.59
C ARG A 198 15.41 -3.45 18.96
N TYR A 199 15.46 -4.31 17.95
CA TYR A 199 16.72 -4.67 17.29
C TYR A 199 17.25 -3.53 16.41
N VAL A 200 16.34 -2.83 15.71
CA VAL A 200 16.70 -1.64 14.93
C VAL A 200 17.27 -0.56 15.83
N GLN A 201 16.61 -0.28 16.97
CA GLN A 201 17.08 0.69 17.95
C GLN A 201 18.44 0.31 18.54
N SER A 202 18.62 -0.95 18.93
CA SER A 202 19.88 -1.42 19.53
C SER A 202 21.05 -1.31 18.54
N MET A 203 20.87 -1.73 17.29
CA MET A 203 21.91 -1.61 16.25
C MET A 203 22.24 -0.15 15.93
N PHE A 204 21.23 0.72 15.91
CA PHE A 204 21.45 2.14 15.66
C PHE A 204 22.26 2.79 16.79
N VAL A 205 21.85 2.59 18.05
CA VAL A 205 22.46 3.24 19.22
C VAL A 205 23.85 2.68 19.54
N LEU A 206 24.06 1.36 19.42
CA LEU A 206 25.31 0.72 19.84
C LEU A 206 26.38 0.68 18.75
N LEU A 207 26.01 0.69 17.47
CA LEU A 207 26.95 0.55 16.36
C LEU A 207 26.93 1.75 15.41
N VAL A 208 25.78 2.04 14.79
CA VAL A 208 25.73 3.00 13.69
C VAL A 208 26.01 4.43 14.17
N LEU A 209 25.28 4.90 15.18
CA LEU A 209 25.42 6.25 15.73
C LEU A 209 26.84 6.54 16.24
N PRO A 210 27.47 5.71 17.10
CA PRO A 210 28.81 6.01 17.60
C PRO A 210 29.86 6.02 16.48
N CYS A 211 29.79 5.09 15.52
CA CYS A 211 30.71 5.09 14.38
C CYS A 211 30.55 6.35 13.50
N LEU A 212 29.31 6.80 13.27
CA LEU A 212 29.05 8.04 12.51
C LEU A 212 29.56 9.28 13.25
N VAL A 213 29.28 9.40 14.56
CA VAL A 213 29.76 10.52 15.36
C VAL A 213 31.29 10.55 15.37
N LEU A 214 31.95 9.41 15.56
CA LEU A 214 33.41 9.29 15.54
C LEU A 214 34.01 9.72 14.20
N VAL A 215 33.45 9.28 13.07
CA VAL A 215 34.00 9.66 11.76
C VAL A 215 33.82 11.15 11.46
N TYR A 216 32.69 11.76 11.84
CA TYR A 216 32.48 13.21 11.67
C TYR A 216 33.41 14.02 12.59
N LEU A 217 33.60 13.61 13.85
CA LEU A 217 34.57 14.24 14.76
C LEU A 217 36.00 14.11 14.23
N GLY A 218 36.38 12.95 13.70
CA GLY A 218 37.70 12.73 13.09
C GLY A 218 37.91 13.61 11.85
N GLN A 219 36.90 13.75 10.98
CA GLN A 219 36.95 14.66 9.84
C GLN A 219 37.09 16.12 10.27
N ALA A 220 36.38 16.53 11.33
CA ALA A 220 36.50 17.88 11.88
C ALA A 220 37.90 18.14 12.44
N ALA A 221 38.48 17.16 13.17
CA ALA A 221 39.86 17.26 13.67
C ALA A 221 40.88 17.42 12.53
N PHE A 222 40.73 16.62 11.47
CA PHE A 222 41.55 16.74 10.26
C PHE A 222 41.43 18.12 9.59
N LEU A 223 40.21 18.67 9.49
CA LEU A 223 39.96 19.95 8.82
C LEU A 223 40.51 21.15 9.61
N ILE A 224 40.51 21.07 10.94
CA ILE A 224 41.14 22.09 11.79
C ILE A 224 42.65 22.17 11.52
N ALA A 225 43.31 21.01 11.35
CA ALA A 225 44.74 20.95 11.05
C ALA A 225 45.07 21.28 9.58
N ASN A 226 44.18 20.96 8.63
CA ASN A 226 44.41 21.07 7.19
C ASN A 226 43.38 21.96 6.49
N GLN A 227 43.38 23.26 6.79
CA GLN A 227 42.40 24.24 6.29
C GLN A 227 42.33 24.37 4.75
N LYS A 228 43.41 24.01 4.03
CA LYS A 228 43.48 24.10 2.56
C LYS A 228 42.82 22.92 1.83
N SER A 229 42.52 21.80 2.52
CA SER A 229 41.99 20.57 1.92
C SER A 229 40.47 20.43 2.07
N SER A 230 39.68 21.41 1.60
CA SER A 230 38.21 21.38 1.78
C SER A 230 37.47 20.41 0.85
N LYS A 231 38.11 19.93 -0.23
CA LYS A 231 37.46 19.06 -1.22
C LYS A 231 37.65 17.59 -0.84
N ARG A 232 36.54 16.84 -0.68
CA ARG A 232 36.48 15.39 -0.36
C ARG A 232 37.20 14.99 0.93
N ILE A 233 36.77 15.61 2.02
CA ILE A 233 37.37 15.51 3.36
C ILE A 233 37.51 14.06 3.83
N PHE A 234 36.46 13.23 3.66
CA PHE A 234 36.48 11.84 4.09
C PHE A 234 37.68 11.07 3.51
N PHE A 235 37.83 11.04 2.19
CA PHE A 235 38.91 10.30 1.52
C PHE A 235 40.30 10.87 1.79
N SER A 236 40.42 12.20 1.89
CA SER A 236 41.68 12.87 2.21
C SER A 236 42.13 12.64 3.66
N SER A 237 41.21 12.28 4.55
CA SER A 237 41.49 12.03 5.96
C SER A 237 41.92 10.58 6.26
N ILE A 238 41.97 9.70 5.24
CA ILE A 238 42.34 8.30 5.39
C ILE A 238 43.87 8.17 5.26
N PRO A 239 44.55 7.38 6.11
CA PRO A 239 45.98 7.10 5.94
C PRO A 239 46.24 6.37 4.61
N SER A 240 47.38 6.68 3.98
CA SER A 240 47.76 6.17 2.64
C SER A 240 47.64 4.65 2.52
N GLU A 241 48.10 3.91 3.53
CA GLU A 241 48.10 2.44 3.54
C GLU A 241 46.69 1.83 3.53
N ALA A 242 45.72 2.51 4.14
CA ALA A 242 44.34 2.02 4.25
C ALA A 242 43.43 2.55 3.12
N PHE A 243 43.91 3.46 2.27
CA PHE A 243 43.09 4.14 1.28
C PHE A 243 42.37 3.17 0.33
N TRP A 244 43.10 2.25 -0.30
CA TRP A 244 42.54 1.35 -1.31
C TRP A 244 41.51 0.35 -0.74
N PRO A 245 41.77 -0.34 0.39
CA PRO A 245 40.76 -1.16 1.05
C PRO A 245 39.49 -0.39 1.41
N VAL A 246 39.64 0.81 1.98
CA VAL A 246 38.49 1.63 2.39
C VAL A 246 37.71 2.14 1.19
N PHE A 247 38.39 2.52 0.12
CA PHE A 247 37.76 2.94 -1.13
C PHE A 247 36.91 1.82 -1.74
N LEU A 248 37.42 0.60 -1.81
CA LEU A 248 36.66 -0.55 -2.33
C LEU A 248 35.46 -0.86 -1.44
N LEU A 249 35.65 -0.82 -0.12
CA LEU A 249 34.59 -1.04 0.85
C LEU A 249 33.50 0.05 0.79
N ALA A 250 33.88 1.32 0.57
CA ALA A 250 32.95 2.43 0.41
C ALA A 250 32.06 2.25 -0.84
N ASN A 251 32.65 1.82 -1.97
CA ASN A 251 31.89 1.52 -3.18
C ASN A 251 30.92 0.35 -2.97
N LEU A 252 31.36 -0.70 -2.27
CA LEU A 252 30.50 -1.83 -1.94
C LEU A 252 29.35 -1.43 -1.01
N ALA A 253 29.63 -0.61 0.01
CA ALA A 253 28.62 -0.06 0.91
C ALA A 253 27.60 0.83 0.16
N ALA A 254 28.06 1.66 -0.77
CA ALA A 254 27.20 2.50 -1.62
C ALA A 254 26.25 1.65 -2.50
N LEU A 255 26.74 0.55 -3.08
CA LEU A 255 25.90 -0.37 -3.85
C LEU A 255 24.86 -1.08 -2.98
N ILE A 256 25.23 -1.48 -1.75
CA ILE A 256 24.31 -2.08 -0.78
C ILE A 256 23.24 -1.08 -0.34
N ALA A 257 23.62 0.16 -0.05
CA ALA A 257 22.68 1.23 0.32
C ALA A 257 21.69 1.52 -0.82
N SER A 258 22.21 1.66 -2.05
CA SER A 258 21.42 1.86 -3.26
C SER A 258 20.38 0.77 -3.46
N ARG A 259 20.78 -0.50 -3.32
CA ARG A 259 19.87 -1.65 -3.40
C ARG A 259 18.75 -1.56 -2.37
N THR A 260 19.10 -1.22 -1.13
CA THR A 260 18.15 -1.16 -0.01
C THR A 260 17.09 -0.09 -0.28
N MET A 261 17.50 1.05 -0.81
CA MET A 261 16.58 2.12 -1.21
C MET A 261 15.65 1.70 -2.36
N THR A 262 16.16 1.04 -3.40
CA THR A 262 15.32 0.53 -4.49
C THR A 262 14.27 -0.47 -3.99
N ILE A 263 14.63 -1.35 -3.03
CA ILE A 263 13.67 -2.29 -2.41
C ILE A 263 12.59 -1.53 -1.64
N ALA A 264 12.96 -0.46 -0.92
CA ALA A 264 12.03 0.39 -0.20
C ALA A 264 11.01 1.06 -1.16
N VAL A 265 11.46 1.53 -2.33
CA VAL A 265 10.57 2.05 -3.38
C VAL A 265 9.59 0.98 -3.87
N PHE A 266 10.04 -0.26 -4.10
CA PHE A 266 9.15 -1.36 -4.49
C PHE A 266 8.08 -1.67 -3.44
N GLN A 267 8.41 -1.60 -2.15
CA GLN A 267 7.43 -1.75 -1.08
C GLN A 267 6.40 -0.62 -1.10
N CYS A 268 6.88 0.62 -1.20
CA CYS A 268 6.04 1.81 -1.23
C CYS A 268 5.05 1.73 -2.41
N LEU A 269 5.53 1.42 -3.61
CA LEU A 269 4.70 1.27 -4.81
C LEU A 269 3.68 0.13 -4.67
N LYS A 270 4.07 -1.04 -4.13
CA LYS A 270 3.10 -2.11 -3.85
C LYS A 270 1.97 -1.63 -2.94
N GLN A 271 2.28 -0.88 -1.89
CA GLN A 271 1.27 -0.35 -0.99
C GLN A 271 0.38 0.68 -1.68
N SER A 272 0.95 1.55 -2.51
CA SER A 272 0.21 2.52 -3.32
C SER A 272 -0.72 1.86 -4.33
N ILE A 273 -0.30 0.76 -4.97
CA ILE A 273 -1.16 -0.04 -5.86
C ILE A 273 -2.33 -0.65 -5.07
N ALA A 274 -2.08 -1.17 -3.87
CA ALA A 274 -3.13 -1.75 -3.03
C ALA A 274 -4.17 -0.73 -2.55
N LEU A 275 -3.79 0.54 -2.44
CA LEU A 275 -4.68 1.66 -2.11
C LEU A 275 -5.35 2.30 -3.33
N GLY A 276 -5.09 1.81 -4.54
CA GLY A 276 -5.62 2.40 -5.78
C GLY A 276 -4.97 3.73 -6.18
N CYS A 277 -3.84 4.07 -5.55
CA CYS A 277 -3.10 5.33 -5.76
C CYS A 277 -2.04 5.25 -6.87
N PHE A 278 -1.77 4.04 -7.39
CA PHE A 278 -0.76 3.83 -8.43
C PHE A 278 -1.24 2.79 -9.47
N PRO A 279 -0.86 2.93 -10.76
CA PRO A 279 -1.19 1.95 -11.80
C PRO A 279 -0.74 0.52 -11.49
N ARG A 280 -1.51 -0.46 -11.96
CA ARG A 280 -1.22 -1.88 -11.70
C ARG A 280 0.01 -2.34 -12.49
N LEU A 281 1.02 -2.82 -11.76
CA LEU A 281 2.28 -3.31 -12.30
C LEU A 281 2.49 -4.81 -12.02
N LYS A 282 3.37 -5.46 -12.79
CA LYS A 282 3.77 -6.86 -12.55
C LYS A 282 4.70 -6.93 -11.33
N ILE A 283 4.18 -7.45 -10.24
CA ILE A 283 4.92 -7.69 -9.00
C ILE A 283 5.42 -9.13 -8.99
N VAL A 284 6.72 -9.33 -8.75
CA VAL A 284 7.36 -10.65 -8.63
C VAL A 284 7.95 -10.80 -7.22
N HIS A 285 7.53 -11.82 -6.48
CA HIS A 285 8.06 -12.08 -5.14
C HIS A 285 9.28 -13.00 -5.18
N THR A 286 10.44 -12.48 -4.77
CA THR A 286 11.72 -13.19 -4.89
C THR A 286 11.96 -14.22 -3.78
N SER A 287 11.34 -14.10 -2.60
CA SER A 287 11.54 -15.03 -1.47
C SER A 287 10.26 -15.71 -1.01
N ARG A 288 10.31 -17.02 -0.69
CA ARG A 288 9.17 -17.79 -0.12
C ARG A 288 8.97 -17.50 1.38
N LYS A 289 10.05 -17.20 2.10
CA LYS A 289 10.03 -16.97 3.56
C LYS A 289 9.67 -15.53 3.93
N PHE A 290 9.99 -14.55 3.07
CA PHE A 290 9.82 -13.14 3.37
C PHE A 290 8.95 -12.46 2.30
N MET A 291 7.71 -12.11 2.67
CA MET A 291 6.79 -11.32 1.85
C MET A 291 7.39 -9.97 1.40
N ALA A 292 8.33 -9.46 2.20
CA ALA A 292 9.09 -8.23 1.99
C ALA A 292 9.94 -8.21 0.73
N LYS A 293 10.33 -9.37 0.18
CA LYS A 293 11.29 -9.40 -0.91
C LYS A 293 10.54 -9.39 -2.23
N ILE A 294 10.50 -8.20 -2.84
CA ILE A 294 9.66 -7.87 -3.99
C ILE A 294 10.53 -7.27 -5.08
N TYR A 295 10.27 -7.67 -6.31
CA TYR A 295 10.92 -7.16 -7.50
C TYR A 295 9.86 -6.72 -8.51
N ILE A 296 9.96 -5.48 -8.98
CA ILE A 296 9.05 -4.92 -9.99
C ILE A 296 9.90 -4.54 -11.21
N PRO A 297 9.92 -5.38 -12.28
CA PRO A 297 10.86 -5.21 -13.40
C PRO A 297 10.76 -3.84 -14.09
N VAL A 298 9.53 -3.37 -14.37
CA VAL A 298 9.30 -2.10 -15.06
C VAL A 298 9.84 -0.93 -14.26
N VAL A 299 9.61 -0.93 -12.94
CA VAL A 299 10.08 0.13 -12.05
C VAL A 299 11.60 0.06 -11.91
N ASN A 300 12.20 -1.13 -11.87
CA ASN A 300 13.65 -1.28 -11.80
C ASN A 300 14.37 -0.59 -12.96
N TRP A 301 13.91 -0.85 -14.19
CA TRP A 301 14.47 -0.21 -15.38
C TRP A 301 14.15 1.29 -15.46
N PHE A 302 12.96 1.69 -15.04
CA PHE A 302 12.59 3.10 -14.93
C PHE A 302 13.51 3.85 -13.94
N LEU A 303 13.73 3.30 -12.74
CA LEU A 303 14.61 3.86 -11.73
C LEU A 303 16.06 3.95 -12.23
N LEU A 304 16.56 2.92 -12.93
CA LEU A 304 17.87 2.96 -13.58
C LEU A 304 17.95 4.13 -14.57
N ALA A 305 17.01 4.21 -15.53
CA ALA A 305 17.01 5.25 -16.55
C ALA A 305 16.93 6.66 -15.94
N SER A 306 16.07 6.87 -14.94
CA SER A 306 16.00 8.15 -14.23
C SER A 306 17.30 8.46 -13.49
N CYS A 307 17.88 7.48 -12.79
CA CYS A 307 19.14 7.65 -12.05
C CYS A 307 20.29 8.05 -12.98
N LEU A 308 20.40 7.40 -14.15
CA LEU A 308 21.38 7.76 -15.19
C LEU A 308 21.14 9.17 -15.74
N GLY A 309 19.87 9.53 -16.00
CA GLY A 309 19.50 10.88 -16.43
C GLY A 309 19.94 11.96 -15.45
N PHE A 310 19.74 11.76 -14.15
CA PHE A 310 20.18 12.68 -13.10
C PHE A 310 21.70 12.82 -13.03
N ILE A 311 22.45 11.71 -13.15
CA ILE A 311 23.93 11.74 -13.16
C ILE A 311 24.46 12.52 -14.35
N VAL A 312 23.90 12.28 -15.55
CA VAL A 312 24.35 12.94 -16.78
C VAL A 312 24.00 14.43 -16.77
N LEU A 313 22.85 14.79 -16.20
CA LEU A 313 22.37 16.17 -16.09
C LEU A 313 23.23 17.01 -15.15
N PHE A 314 23.51 16.51 -13.94
CA PHE A 314 24.18 17.30 -12.91
C PHE A 314 25.70 17.13 -12.92
N ARG A 315 26.23 15.92 -13.16
CA ARG A 315 27.66 15.54 -13.13
C ARG A 315 28.44 15.87 -11.84
N SER A 316 27.89 16.69 -10.96
CA SER A 316 28.48 17.26 -9.75
C SER A 316 27.79 16.68 -8.52
N THR A 317 28.60 16.30 -7.53
CA THR A 317 28.11 15.75 -6.25
C THR A 317 27.39 16.81 -5.41
N ASN A 318 27.74 18.09 -5.56
CA ASN A 318 27.15 19.17 -4.77
C ASN A 318 25.71 19.46 -5.22
N ASP A 319 25.50 19.60 -6.53
CA ASP A 319 24.20 19.96 -7.11
C ASP A 319 23.18 18.83 -6.89
N VAL A 320 23.63 17.58 -7.04
CA VAL A 320 22.83 16.39 -6.70
C VAL A 320 22.52 16.33 -5.20
N GLY A 321 23.47 16.69 -4.34
CA GLY A 321 23.28 16.75 -2.89
C GLY A 321 22.24 17.80 -2.48
N ASN A 322 22.28 19.00 -3.06
CA ASN A 322 21.29 20.05 -2.79
C ASN A 322 19.87 19.60 -3.18
N ALA A 323 19.73 18.98 -4.35
CA ALA A 323 18.44 18.41 -4.77
C ALA A 323 17.96 17.31 -3.83
N TYR A 324 18.87 16.44 -3.38
CA TYR A 324 18.55 15.35 -2.45
C TYR A 324 18.00 15.87 -1.12
N ALA A 325 18.59 16.93 -0.56
CA ALA A 325 18.15 17.52 0.71
C ALA A 325 16.70 18.01 0.68
N ILE A 326 16.26 18.61 -0.43
CA ILE A 326 14.89 19.11 -0.59
C ILE A 326 13.87 17.97 -0.58
N ALA A 327 14.14 16.88 -1.30
CA ALA A 327 13.24 15.72 -1.32
C ALA A 327 13.17 15.03 0.04
N GLU A 328 14.30 14.86 0.71
CA GLU A 328 14.36 14.24 2.04
C GLU A 328 13.54 15.03 3.07
N LEU A 329 13.75 16.34 3.15
CA LEU A 329 12.98 17.23 4.02
C LEU A 329 11.49 17.17 3.73
N GLY A 330 11.13 17.14 2.45
CA GLY A 330 9.76 16.96 2.03
C GLY A 330 9.16 15.66 2.56
N VAL A 331 9.91 14.56 2.58
CA VAL A 331 9.44 13.29 3.15
C VAL A 331 9.34 13.35 4.68
N MET A 332 10.33 13.96 5.36
CA MET A 332 10.36 14.09 6.82
C MET A 332 9.18 14.91 7.36
N ILE A 333 8.93 16.10 6.79
CA ILE A 333 7.79 16.95 7.17
C ILE A 333 6.48 16.16 7.05
N MET A 334 6.33 15.42 5.97
CA MET A 334 5.14 14.62 5.72
C MET A 334 5.03 13.48 6.72
N ALA A 335 6.13 12.80 7.05
CA ALA A 335 6.17 11.79 8.08
C ALA A 335 5.75 12.36 9.44
N THR A 336 6.26 13.52 9.85
CA THR A 336 5.93 14.21 11.10
C THR A 336 4.44 14.55 11.19
N VAL A 337 3.85 15.10 10.12
CA VAL A 337 2.40 15.37 10.04
C VAL A 337 1.58 14.08 10.16
N TYR A 338 1.97 13.01 9.47
CA TYR A 338 1.27 11.73 9.52
C TYR A 338 1.38 11.03 10.88
N VAL A 339 2.55 11.08 11.51
CA VAL A 339 2.77 10.55 12.87
C VAL A 339 1.90 11.31 13.85
N ALA A 340 1.82 12.64 13.77
CA ALA A 340 0.95 13.44 14.62
C ALA A 340 -0.53 13.01 14.51
N ILE A 341 -1.02 12.76 13.29
CA ILE A 341 -2.38 12.24 13.07
C ILE A 341 -2.55 10.85 13.69
N ILE A 342 -1.55 9.97 13.58
CA ILE A 342 -1.58 8.63 14.19
C ILE A 342 -1.55 8.72 15.73
N MET A 343 -0.76 9.63 16.30
CA MET A 343 -0.68 9.87 17.74
C MET A 343 -2.03 10.30 18.32
N LEU A 344 -2.80 11.08 17.55
CA LEU A 344 -4.15 11.55 17.92
C LEU A 344 -5.23 10.48 17.72
N LEU A 345 -5.19 9.73 16.61
CA LEU A 345 -6.28 8.82 16.23
C LEU A 345 -6.13 7.39 16.74
N ILE A 346 -4.90 6.90 16.88
CA ILE A 346 -4.63 5.46 17.07
C ILE A 346 -3.90 5.21 18.39
N TRP A 347 -2.87 6.00 18.70
CA TRP A 347 -2.14 5.84 19.96
C TRP A 347 -2.84 6.50 21.15
N GLU A 348 -3.93 7.23 20.92
CA GLU A 348 -4.75 7.85 21.97
C GLU A 348 -3.90 8.68 22.96
N THR A 349 -2.85 9.35 22.47
CA THR A 349 -1.91 10.07 23.35
C THR A 349 -2.45 11.42 23.83
N THR A 350 -1.98 11.85 24.99
CA THR A 350 -2.34 13.15 25.57
C THR A 350 -1.98 14.32 24.63
N ILE A 351 -2.87 15.32 24.50
CA ILE A 351 -2.72 16.42 23.53
C ILE A 351 -1.42 17.21 23.73
N VAL A 352 -0.98 17.36 24.98
CA VAL A 352 0.28 18.05 25.32
C VAL A 352 1.48 17.36 24.68
N LYS A 353 1.51 16.01 24.69
CA LYS A 353 2.59 15.24 24.05
C LYS A 353 2.56 15.39 22.54
N VAL A 354 1.38 15.42 21.93
CA VAL A 354 1.23 15.61 20.48
C VAL A 354 1.67 17.01 20.07
N ILE A 355 1.19 18.05 20.75
CA ILE A 355 1.56 19.44 20.45
C ILE A 355 3.06 19.63 20.65
N SER A 356 3.62 19.13 21.77
CA SER A 356 5.07 19.15 22.00
C SER A 356 5.84 18.45 20.87
N PHE A 357 5.43 17.26 20.46
CA PHE A 357 6.05 16.55 19.34
C PHE A 357 5.99 17.35 18.04
N VAL A 358 4.81 17.82 17.64
CA VAL A 358 4.64 18.60 16.39
C VAL A 358 5.46 19.87 16.44
N THR A 359 5.35 20.65 17.52
CA THR A 359 6.09 21.91 17.66
C THR A 359 7.59 21.68 17.61
N THR A 360 8.14 20.67 18.29
CA THR A 360 9.59 20.44 18.30
C THR A 360 10.11 19.96 16.93
N PHE A 361 9.50 18.91 16.35
CA PHE A 361 10.02 18.30 15.13
C PHE A 361 9.70 19.13 13.89
N LEU A 362 8.46 19.61 13.76
CA LEU A 362 8.05 20.39 12.58
C LEU A 362 8.78 21.75 12.54
N PHE A 363 8.99 22.40 13.68
CA PHE A 363 9.75 23.66 13.72
C PHE A 363 11.19 23.46 13.24
N LEU A 364 11.86 22.42 13.74
CA LEU A 364 13.21 22.07 13.33
C LEU A 364 13.26 21.78 11.83
N GLU A 365 12.39 20.90 11.34
CA GLU A 365 12.30 20.54 9.93
C GLU A 365 12.01 21.75 9.03
N LEU A 366 11.12 22.67 9.44
CA LEU A 366 10.82 23.88 8.68
C LEU A 366 12.01 24.84 8.60
N ILE A 367 12.83 24.95 9.66
CA ILE A 367 14.07 25.75 9.62
C ILE A 367 15.05 25.19 8.58
N PHE A 368 15.28 23.87 8.60
CA PHE A 368 16.16 23.22 7.63
C PHE A 368 15.58 23.27 6.21
N PHE A 369 14.26 23.11 6.07
CA PHE A 369 13.58 23.23 4.79
C PHE A 369 13.70 24.61 4.19
N SER A 370 13.55 25.66 5.02
CA SER A 370 13.75 27.05 4.61
C SER A 370 15.15 27.27 4.03
N SER A 371 16.19 26.72 4.68
CA SER A 371 17.57 26.76 4.17
C SER A 371 17.72 25.99 2.84
N ALA A 372 17.17 24.79 2.74
CA ALA A 372 17.26 23.96 1.53
C ALA A 372 16.52 24.58 0.32
N LEU A 373 15.46 25.36 0.55
CA LEU A 373 14.73 26.11 -0.48
C LEU A 373 15.62 27.13 -1.22
N SER A 374 16.62 27.71 -0.55
CA SER A 374 17.56 28.62 -1.21
C SER A 374 18.45 27.94 -2.26
N SER A 375 18.66 26.61 -2.13
CA SER A 375 19.46 25.82 -3.06
C SER A 375 18.64 25.21 -4.21
N VAL A 376 17.37 25.60 -4.38
CA VAL A 376 16.52 25.12 -5.49
C VAL A 376 17.10 25.50 -6.86
N GLY A 377 17.72 26.68 -6.97
CA GLY A 377 18.40 27.14 -8.17
C GLY A 377 19.60 26.28 -8.57
N ASP A 378 20.29 25.70 -7.58
CA ASP A 378 21.52 24.93 -7.76
C ASP A 378 21.26 23.43 -8.03
N GLY A 379 20.09 23.10 -8.58
CA GLY A 379 19.73 21.76 -9.06
C GLY A 379 18.50 21.12 -8.43
N GLY A 380 17.97 21.69 -7.35
CA GLY A 380 16.74 21.20 -6.70
C GLY A 380 15.51 21.20 -7.62
N TRP A 381 15.44 22.14 -8.56
CA TRP A 381 14.32 22.27 -9.50
C TRP A 381 14.05 20.99 -10.31
N ALA A 382 15.09 20.27 -10.76
CA ALA A 382 14.90 19.10 -11.62
C ALA A 382 14.21 17.94 -10.86
N LEU A 383 14.56 17.76 -9.58
CA LEU A 383 13.94 16.75 -8.73
C LEU A 383 12.50 17.12 -8.38
N LEU A 384 12.20 18.40 -8.20
CA LEU A 384 10.83 18.89 -7.99
C LEU A 384 9.95 18.68 -9.22
N ILE A 385 10.46 18.92 -10.43
CA ILE A 385 9.74 18.62 -11.68
C ILE A 385 9.48 17.12 -11.79
N PHE A 386 10.48 16.29 -11.50
CA PHE A 386 10.33 14.84 -11.50
C PHE A 386 9.27 14.37 -10.49
N ALA A 387 9.30 14.88 -9.25
CA ALA A 387 8.30 14.60 -8.22
C ALA A 387 6.90 15.05 -8.63
N SER A 388 6.77 16.22 -9.26
CA SER A 388 5.50 16.75 -9.77
C SER A 388 4.90 15.85 -10.86
N GLY A 389 5.73 15.36 -11.80
CA GLY A 389 5.30 14.41 -12.82
C GLY A 389 4.79 13.09 -12.22
N LEU A 390 5.49 12.54 -11.23
CA LEU A 390 5.03 11.35 -10.51
C LEU A 390 3.72 11.60 -9.75
N LEU A 391 3.60 12.74 -9.07
CA LEU A 391 2.40 13.14 -8.36
C LEU A 391 1.20 13.25 -9.31
N MET A 392 1.39 13.83 -10.49
CA MET A 392 0.36 13.94 -11.52
C MET A 392 -0.12 12.55 -11.97
N ILE A 393 0.80 11.62 -12.24
CA ILE A 393 0.44 10.24 -12.61
C ILE A 393 -0.39 9.57 -11.51
N MET A 394 0.05 9.68 -10.26
CA MET A 394 -0.65 9.10 -9.11
C MET A 394 -2.03 9.72 -8.89
N PHE A 395 -2.12 11.05 -8.98
CA PHE A 395 -3.36 11.79 -8.81
C PHE A 395 -4.38 11.44 -9.90
N ILE A 396 -3.98 11.45 -11.17
CA ILE A 396 -4.83 11.09 -12.31
C ILE A 396 -5.33 9.65 -12.17
N TRP A 397 -4.43 8.73 -11.81
CA TRP A 397 -4.79 7.32 -11.63
C TRP A 397 -5.80 7.12 -10.52
N ASN A 398 -5.56 7.73 -9.35
CA ASN A 398 -6.47 7.64 -8.22
C ASN A 398 -7.83 8.29 -8.53
N TYR A 399 -7.82 9.47 -9.16
CA TYR A 399 -9.03 10.18 -9.57
C TYR A 399 -9.88 9.34 -10.52
N GLY A 400 -9.28 8.81 -11.60
CA GLY A 400 -9.98 7.96 -12.56
C GLY A 400 -10.46 6.63 -11.96
N SER A 401 -9.65 6.02 -11.08
CA SER A 401 -10.04 4.78 -10.38
C SER A 401 -11.20 5.00 -9.41
N LYS A 402 -11.23 6.14 -8.72
CA LYS A 402 -12.37 6.52 -7.88
C LYS A 402 -13.63 6.72 -8.72
N LEU A 403 -13.54 7.48 -9.81
CA LEU A 403 -14.70 7.71 -10.70
C LEU A 403 -15.24 6.40 -11.29
N LYS A 404 -14.35 5.49 -11.72
CA LYS A 404 -14.71 4.13 -12.16
C LYS A 404 -15.51 3.41 -11.08
N TYR A 405 -14.99 3.39 -9.86
CA TYR A 405 -15.64 2.73 -8.73
C TYR A 405 -17.00 3.35 -8.41
N ASP A 406 -17.09 4.68 -8.32
CA ASP A 406 -18.34 5.39 -8.02
C ASP A 406 -19.42 5.12 -9.10
N SER A 407 -19.03 5.07 -10.37
CA SER A 407 -19.93 4.68 -11.46
C SER A 407 -20.41 3.25 -11.35
N GLU A 408 -19.51 2.30 -11.08
CA GLU A 408 -19.87 0.89 -10.91
C GLU A 408 -20.79 0.69 -9.71
N VAL A 409 -20.61 1.44 -8.62
CA VAL A 409 -21.50 1.39 -7.45
C VAL A 409 -22.88 1.96 -7.76
N LYS A 410 -22.96 3.10 -8.46
CA LYS A 410 -24.23 3.73 -8.84
C LYS A 410 -25.04 2.88 -9.81
N GLN A 411 -24.38 2.15 -10.69
CA GLN A 411 -25.03 1.30 -11.70
C GLN A 411 -25.32 -0.13 -11.20
N LYS A 412 -25.09 -0.45 -9.92
CA LYS A 412 -25.41 -1.78 -9.36
C LYS A 412 -26.89 -2.09 -9.53
N LEU A 413 -27.21 -3.34 -9.90
CA LEU A 413 -28.59 -3.79 -9.86
C LEU A 413 -29.02 -3.99 -8.40
N SER A 414 -30.15 -3.38 -8.03
CA SER A 414 -30.77 -3.65 -6.73
C SER A 414 -31.20 -5.12 -6.66
N LYS A 415 -31.08 -5.71 -5.47
CA LYS A 415 -31.62 -7.05 -5.20
C LYS A 415 -33.13 -7.09 -5.42
N ASP A 416 -33.82 -5.98 -5.17
CA ASP A 416 -35.27 -5.88 -5.35
C ASP A 416 -35.66 -5.96 -6.82
N LEU A 417 -34.85 -5.36 -7.70
CA LEU A 417 -35.05 -5.45 -9.15
C LEU A 417 -34.86 -6.90 -9.62
N VAL A 418 -33.82 -7.58 -9.13
CA VAL A 418 -33.58 -9.00 -9.43
C VAL A 418 -34.73 -9.88 -8.93
N ARG A 419 -35.26 -9.59 -7.73
CA ARG A 419 -36.42 -10.32 -7.16
C ARG A 419 -37.69 -10.09 -7.98
N LYS A 420 -37.93 -8.87 -8.48
CA LYS A 420 -39.06 -8.54 -9.35
C LYS A 420 -38.99 -9.24 -10.70
N LEU A 421 -37.79 -9.51 -11.21
CA LEU A 421 -37.58 -10.20 -12.50
C LEU A 421 -37.83 -11.72 -12.42
N GLY A 422 -38.00 -12.28 -11.22
CA GLY A 422 -38.27 -13.71 -11.02
C GLY A 422 -37.08 -14.64 -11.29
N PRO A 423 -37.21 -15.96 -11.05
CA PRO A 423 -36.13 -16.94 -11.21
C PRO A 423 -35.52 -16.99 -12.62
N ASN A 424 -36.32 -16.75 -13.65
CA ASN A 424 -35.86 -16.71 -15.04
C ASN A 424 -35.26 -15.36 -15.45
N LEU A 425 -35.32 -14.35 -14.58
CA LEU A 425 -34.93 -12.98 -14.85
C LEU A 425 -35.55 -12.37 -16.14
N GLY A 426 -36.68 -12.93 -16.61
CA GLY A 426 -37.26 -12.59 -17.91
C GLY A 426 -36.45 -13.05 -19.13
N THR A 427 -35.59 -14.06 -18.99
CA THR A 427 -34.64 -14.52 -20.01
C THR A 427 -34.62 -16.05 -20.15
N MET A 428 -34.08 -16.57 -21.26
CA MET A 428 -33.87 -18.02 -21.42
C MET A 428 -32.65 -18.51 -20.64
N ARG A 429 -32.75 -19.67 -19.97
CA ARG A 429 -31.61 -20.33 -19.30
C ARG A 429 -30.99 -21.40 -20.20
N ALA A 430 -29.80 -21.13 -20.73
CA ALA A 430 -28.97 -22.12 -21.41
C ALA A 430 -28.25 -23.03 -20.39
N PRO A 431 -28.09 -24.33 -20.66
CA PRO A 431 -27.40 -25.24 -19.76
C PRO A 431 -25.90 -24.91 -19.69
N GLY A 432 -25.34 -24.76 -18.50
CA GLY A 432 -23.90 -24.52 -18.29
C GLY A 432 -23.59 -23.59 -17.13
N LEU A 433 -22.30 -23.27 -16.95
CA LEU A 433 -21.81 -22.42 -15.87
C LEU A 433 -21.41 -21.02 -16.37
N GLY A 434 -22.08 -19.98 -15.88
CA GLY A 434 -21.72 -18.59 -16.16
C GLY A 434 -20.89 -17.99 -15.03
N LEU A 435 -19.58 -17.82 -15.25
CA LEU A 435 -18.68 -17.19 -14.28
C LEU A 435 -18.56 -15.69 -14.55
N VAL A 436 -19.15 -14.87 -13.68
CA VAL A 436 -19.14 -13.41 -13.80
C VAL A 436 -18.07 -12.83 -12.87
N TYR A 437 -16.98 -12.32 -13.44
CA TYR A 437 -15.91 -11.71 -12.66
C TYR A 437 -16.30 -10.28 -12.25
N SER A 438 -16.13 -9.98 -10.96
CA SER A 438 -16.42 -8.63 -10.47
C SER A 438 -15.53 -8.19 -9.31
N GLU A 439 -15.21 -6.89 -9.29
CA GLU A 439 -14.46 -6.27 -8.19
C GLU A 439 -15.37 -5.94 -6.98
N ILE A 440 -16.71 -5.91 -7.15
CA ILE A 440 -17.64 -5.57 -6.07
C ILE A 440 -17.95 -6.76 -5.14
N VAL A 441 -17.92 -6.51 -3.82
CA VAL A 441 -18.18 -7.54 -2.78
C VAL A 441 -19.64 -7.60 -2.35
N LYS A 442 -20.47 -6.61 -2.74
CA LYS A 442 -21.88 -6.46 -2.35
C LYS A 442 -22.73 -5.99 -3.54
N GLY A 443 -23.89 -6.64 -3.75
CA GLY A 443 -24.83 -6.36 -4.86
C GLY A 443 -24.48 -7.08 -6.17
N VAL A 444 -25.40 -7.08 -7.15
CA VAL A 444 -25.19 -7.66 -8.48
C VAL A 444 -24.50 -6.62 -9.39
N PRO A 445 -23.43 -6.98 -10.12
CA PRO A 445 -22.69 -6.03 -10.95
C PRO A 445 -23.55 -5.44 -12.06
N ALA A 446 -23.39 -4.14 -12.34
CA ALA A 446 -24.06 -3.43 -13.43
C ALA A 446 -23.93 -4.12 -14.79
N ILE A 447 -22.74 -4.67 -15.06
CA ILE A 447 -22.41 -5.39 -16.28
C ILE A 447 -23.37 -6.56 -16.52
N PHE A 448 -23.81 -7.23 -15.45
CA PHE A 448 -24.74 -8.35 -15.59
C PHE A 448 -26.10 -7.86 -16.10
N GLY A 449 -26.62 -6.73 -15.60
CA GLY A 449 -27.87 -6.17 -16.14
C GLY A 449 -27.74 -5.70 -17.58
N HIS A 450 -26.63 -5.04 -17.93
CA HIS A 450 -26.40 -4.64 -19.33
C HIS A 450 -26.23 -5.85 -20.26
N PHE A 451 -25.66 -6.94 -19.73
CA PHE A 451 -25.57 -8.21 -20.46
C PHE A 451 -26.98 -8.77 -20.71
N LEU A 452 -27.84 -8.83 -19.69
CA LEU A 452 -29.23 -9.29 -19.83
C LEU A 452 -30.03 -8.49 -20.87
N THR A 453 -29.84 -7.17 -20.93
CA THR A 453 -30.54 -6.32 -21.91
C THR A 453 -30.05 -6.51 -23.34
N ALA A 454 -28.77 -6.86 -23.53
CA ALA A 454 -28.19 -7.05 -24.85
C ALA A 454 -28.38 -8.48 -25.37
N LEU A 455 -28.32 -9.46 -24.46
CA LEU A 455 -28.49 -10.88 -24.71
C LEU A 455 -29.45 -11.43 -23.65
N PRO A 456 -30.74 -11.68 -24.01
CA PRO A 456 -31.74 -12.20 -23.08
C PRO A 456 -31.57 -13.72 -22.86
N ALA A 457 -30.34 -14.16 -22.63
CA ALA A 457 -29.97 -15.53 -22.35
C ALA A 457 -28.91 -15.58 -21.24
N ILE A 458 -29.14 -16.43 -20.23
CA ILE A 458 -28.22 -16.66 -19.13
C ILE A 458 -27.88 -18.13 -18.99
N HIS A 459 -26.81 -18.43 -18.28
CA HIS A 459 -26.45 -19.81 -17.94
C HIS A 459 -27.32 -20.33 -16.79
N SER A 460 -27.53 -21.64 -16.75
CA SER A 460 -28.34 -22.32 -15.75
C SER A 460 -27.83 -22.09 -14.33
N ILE A 461 -26.51 -21.98 -14.16
CA ILE A 461 -25.85 -21.61 -12.90
C ILE A 461 -24.98 -20.40 -13.12
N ILE A 462 -25.13 -19.38 -12.27
CA ILE A 462 -24.32 -18.16 -12.32
C ILE A 462 -23.50 -18.06 -11.05
N VAL A 463 -22.19 -17.88 -11.17
CA VAL A 463 -21.29 -17.63 -10.04
C VAL A 463 -20.60 -16.28 -10.22
N PHE A 464 -20.86 -15.35 -9.31
CA PHE A 464 -20.15 -14.09 -9.23
C PHE A 464 -18.81 -14.30 -8.52
N VAL A 465 -17.71 -14.28 -9.28
CA VAL A 465 -16.36 -14.55 -8.76
C VAL A 465 -15.65 -13.24 -8.43
N CYS A 466 -15.28 -13.07 -7.15
CA CYS A 466 -14.47 -11.96 -6.67
C CYS A 466 -13.10 -12.47 -6.21
N ILE A 467 -12.04 -12.07 -6.91
CA ILE A 467 -10.67 -12.47 -6.55
C ILE A 467 -10.10 -11.50 -5.52
N ARG A 468 -9.63 -12.02 -4.39
CA ARG A 468 -9.04 -11.24 -3.30
C ARG A 468 -7.64 -11.77 -2.98
N ASN A 469 -6.68 -10.87 -2.78
CA ASN A 469 -5.34 -11.26 -2.35
C ASN A 469 -5.23 -11.10 -0.83
N VAL A 470 -4.70 -12.11 -0.17
CA VAL A 470 -4.51 -12.19 1.29
C VAL A 470 -3.01 -12.12 1.59
N PRO A 471 -2.55 -11.48 2.69
CA PRO A 471 -1.13 -11.34 3.03
C PRO A 471 -0.46 -12.64 3.53
N VAL A 472 -0.93 -13.81 3.11
CA VAL A 472 -0.33 -15.12 3.41
C VAL A 472 0.41 -15.67 2.19
N PRO A 473 1.48 -16.47 2.34
CA PRO A 473 2.24 -17.00 1.21
C PRO A 473 1.38 -17.85 0.28
N VAL A 474 0.66 -18.81 0.86
CA VAL A 474 -0.25 -19.74 0.18
C VAL A 474 -1.50 -19.84 1.04
N VAL A 475 -2.68 -19.71 0.43
CA VAL A 475 -3.95 -19.92 1.14
C VAL A 475 -4.29 -21.41 1.14
N PRO A 476 -4.65 -22.03 2.28
CA PRO A 476 -5.12 -23.41 2.31
C PRO A 476 -6.32 -23.62 1.38
N GLN A 477 -6.40 -24.79 0.72
CA GLN A 477 -7.48 -25.05 -0.24
C GLN A 477 -8.89 -24.96 0.38
N SER A 478 -9.04 -25.29 1.66
CA SER A 478 -10.32 -25.20 2.40
C SER A 478 -10.83 -23.77 2.59
N GLU A 479 -9.94 -22.77 2.67
CA GLU A 479 -10.29 -21.35 2.86
C GLU A 479 -10.19 -20.53 1.57
N ARG A 480 -9.80 -21.19 0.47
CA ARG A 480 -9.54 -20.54 -0.81
C ARG A 480 -10.81 -20.04 -1.48
N PHE A 481 -11.92 -20.74 -1.33
CA PHE A 481 -13.21 -20.37 -1.91
C PHE A 481 -14.24 -20.21 -0.81
N LEU A 482 -14.84 -19.03 -0.73
CA LEU A 482 -15.96 -18.76 0.17
C LEU A 482 -17.20 -18.50 -0.66
N PHE A 483 -18.21 -19.33 -0.47
CA PHE A 483 -19.48 -19.24 -1.18
C PHE A 483 -20.56 -18.55 -0.35
N GLN A 484 -21.46 -17.87 -1.04
CA GLN A 484 -22.67 -17.29 -0.47
C GLN A 484 -23.77 -17.26 -1.53
N ARG A 485 -25.00 -17.66 -1.19
CA ARG A 485 -26.15 -17.52 -2.10
C ARG A 485 -26.57 -16.05 -2.23
N VAL A 486 -26.86 -15.59 -3.46
CA VAL A 486 -27.22 -14.18 -3.73
C VAL A 486 -28.73 -13.93 -3.63
N CYS A 487 -29.53 -14.91 -4.08
CA CYS A 487 -30.99 -14.92 -4.15
C CYS A 487 -31.53 -16.26 -3.59
N SER A 488 -32.86 -16.45 -3.59
CA SER A 488 -33.49 -17.72 -3.15
C SER A 488 -33.11 -18.90 -4.04
N ARG A 489 -33.39 -20.13 -3.57
CA ARG A 489 -32.91 -21.39 -4.19
C ARG A 489 -33.16 -21.48 -5.70
N GLY A 490 -34.36 -21.13 -6.17
CA GLY A 490 -34.74 -21.21 -7.59
C GLY A 490 -33.95 -20.32 -8.56
N TYR A 491 -33.13 -19.38 -8.09
CA TYR A 491 -32.31 -18.52 -8.96
C TYR A 491 -30.98 -19.17 -9.35
N HIS A 492 -30.47 -20.17 -8.61
CA HIS A 492 -29.13 -20.78 -8.82
C HIS A 492 -28.00 -19.74 -9.04
N MET A 493 -28.06 -18.63 -8.29
CA MET A 493 -27.09 -17.54 -8.34
C MET A 493 -26.22 -17.55 -7.08
N PHE A 494 -24.94 -17.84 -7.26
CA PHE A 494 -23.97 -17.95 -6.19
C PHE A 494 -22.94 -16.83 -6.28
N ARG A 495 -22.32 -16.53 -5.14
CA ARG A 495 -21.18 -15.64 -5.02
C ARG A 495 -20.01 -16.43 -4.50
N CYS A 496 -18.86 -16.26 -5.12
CA CYS A 496 -17.62 -16.88 -4.71
C CYS A 496 -16.57 -15.81 -4.46
N ILE A 497 -16.03 -15.74 -3.24
CA ILE A 497 -14.83 -14.96 -2.93
C ILE A 497 -13.64 -15.91 -2.98
N SER A 498 -12.78 -15.76 -3.99
CA SER A 498 -11.59 -16.56 -4.16
C SER A 498 -10.38 -15.84 -3.57
N ARG A 499 -9.78 -16.41 -2.52
CA ARG A 499 -8.64 -15.85 -1.77
C ARG A 499 -7.34 -16.43 -2.27
N TYR A 500 -6.39 -15.57 -2.64
CA TYR A 500 -5.06 -15.94 -3.11
C TYR A 500 -3.98 -15.35 -2.23
N GLY A 501 -3.02 -16.18 -1.84
CA GLY A 501 -1.77 -15.77 -1.23
C GLY A 501 -0.84 -15.08 -2.23
N TYR A 502 0.19 -14.43 -1.72
CA TYR A 502 1.13 -13.68 -2.56
C TYR A 502 2.07 -14.57 -3.41
N LYS A 503 2.14 -15.88 -3.13
CA LYS A 503 2.86 -16.86 -3.94
C LYS A 503 1.97 -17.86 -4.67
N ASP A 504 0.66 -17.77 -4.49
CA ASP A 504 -0.25 -18.64 -5.20
C ASP A 504 -0.14 -18.40 -6.70
N LYS A 505 0.00 -19.51 -7.45
CA LYS A 505 0.04 -19.46 -8.90
C LYS A 505 -1.37 -19.09 -9.38
N LYS A 506 -1.55 -17.83 -9.77
CA LYS A 506 -2.80 -17.37 -10.43
C LYS A 506 -3.00 -17.96 -11.83
N GLN A 507 -1.92 -18.47 -12.41
CA GLN A 507 -1.89 -19.23 -13.66
C GLN A 507 -2.08 -20.72 -13.39
N GLU A 508 -3.10 -21.09 -12.62
CA GLU A 508 -3.59 -22.46 -12.72
C GLU A 508 -4.28 -22.61 -14.08
N HIS A 509 -4.12 -23.77 -14.73
CA HIS A 509 -4.91 -24.08 -15.91
C HIS A 509 -6.38 -23.86 -15.57
N HIS A 510 -7.09 -23.20 -16.47
CA HIS A 510 -8.50 -22.84 -16.31
C HIS A 510 -9.35 -23.98 -15.73
N ASN A 511 -9.15 -25.19 -16.26
CA ASN A 511 -9.84 -26.41 -15.86
C ASN A 511 -9.58 -26.79 -14.40
N THR A 512 -8.39 -26.49 -13.86
CA THR A 512 -8.06 -26.72 -12.45
C THR A 512 -8.81 -25.75 -11.55
N PHE A 513 -8.90 -24.48 -11.95
CA PHE A 513 -9.66 -23.48 -11.21
C PHE A 513 -11.15 -23.81 -11.21
N GLU A 514 -11.72 -24.16 -12.37
CA GLU A 514 -13.11 -24.61 -12.50
C GLU A 514 -13.41 -25.80 -11.60
N ARG A 515 -12.55 -26.82 -11.66
CA ARG A 515 -12.71 -28.04 -10.85
C ARG A 515 -12.76 -27.71 -9.36
N LEU A 516 -11.80 -26.92 -8.87
CA LEU A 516 -11.74 -26.52 -7.46
C LEU A 516 -12.91 -25.60 -7.06
N LEU A 517 -13.36 -24.74 -7.96
CA LEU A 517 -14.51 -23.86 -7.73
C LEU A 517 -15.80 -24.69 -7.60
N ILE A 518 -16.00 -25.69 -8.46
CA ILE A 518 -17.18 -26.56 -8.40
C ILE A 518 -17.14 -27.46 -7.17
N GLU A 519 -15.99 -28.07 -6.84
CA GLU A 519 -15.83 -28.86 -5.62
C GLU A 519 -16.13 -28.02 -4.36
N GLY A 520 -15.73 -26.74 -4.36
CA GLY A 520 -16.06 -25.80 -3.30
C GLY A 520 -17.55 -25.45 -3.24
N LEU A 521 -18.22 -25.37 -4.40
CA LEU A 521 -19.65 -25.12 -4.49
C LEU A 521 -20.47 -26.33 -4.01
N GLU A 522 -20.11 -27.54 -4.42
CA GLU A 522 -20.73 -28.79 -3.97
C GLU A 522 -20.65 -28.92 -2.45
N LYS A 523 -19.46 -28.69 -1.86
CA LYS A 523 -19.26 -28.70 -0.40
C LYS A 523 -20.08 -27.63 0.32
N TYR A 524 -20.24 -26.45 -0.30
CA TYR A 524 -21.06 -25.38 0.28
C TYR A 524 -22.53 -25.78 0.35
N ILE A 525 -23.08 -26.36 -0.72
CA ILE A 525 -24.49 -26.76 -0.78
C ILE A 525 -24.77 -27.92 0.18
N GLN A 526 -23.85 -28.87 0.30
CA GLN A 526 -23.94 -29.94 1.32
C GLN A 526 -23.98 -29.36 2.74
N ARG A 527 -23.13 -28.38 3.05
CA ARG A 527 -23.14 -27.71 4.36
C ARG A 527 -24.41 -26.90 4.60
N GLU A 528 -24.87 -26.15 3.59
CA GLU A 528 -26.11 -25.38 3.65
C GLU A 528 -27.31 -26.30 3.91
N ALA A 529 -27.35 -27.49 3.31
CA ALA A 529 -28.40 -28.47 3.55
C ALA A 529 -28.37 -29.04 4.97
N VAL A 530 -27.17 -29.35 5.50
CA VAL A 530 -27.01 -29.84 6.89
C VAL A 530 -27.36 -28.77 7.92
N GLU A 531 -26.97 -27.51 7.70
CA GLU A 531 -27.35 -26.41 8.60
C GLU A 531 -28.88 -26.22 8.65
N LEU A 532 -29.56 -26.40 7.52
CA LEU A 532 -31.01 -26.32 7.46
C LEU A 532 -31.72 -27.52 8.08
N SER A 533 -31.17 -28.74 7.95
CA SER A 533 -31.75 -29.92 8.62
C SER A 533 -31.65 -29.83 10.13
N LEU A 534 -30.53 -29.28 10.65
CA LEU A 534 -30.35 -29.05 12.08
C LEU A 534 -31.29 -27.95 12.61
N GLN A 535 -31.53 -26.88 11.83
CA GLN A 535 -32.51 -25.86 12.19
C GLN A 535 -33.94 -26.39 12.24
N SER A 536 -34.30 -27.34 11.36
CA SER A 536 -35.62 -27.97 11.40
C SER A 536 -35.79 -28.99 12.54
N GLU A 537 -34.71 -29.58 13.04
CA GLU A 537 -34.78 -30.51 14.19
C GLU A 537 -34.96 -29.77 15.52
N ASP A 538 -34.37 -28.57 15.67
CA ASP A 538 -34.55 -27.71 16.85
C ASP A 538 -35.97 -27.09 16.94
N ASP A 539 -36.72 -27.04 15.84
CA ASP A 539 -38.11 -26.54 15.79
C ASP A 539 -39.17 -27.62 16.12
N ILE A 540 -38.79 -28.90 16.29
CA ILE A 540 -39.72 -30.02 16.49
C ILE A 540 -39.90 -30.40 17.98
N ASP A 541 -39.13 -29.82 18.90
CA ASP A 541 -39.18 -30.14 20.33
C ASP A 541 -39.40 -28.89 21.21
N SER A 542 -40.43 -28.10 20.92
CA SER A 542 -40.97 -27.10 21.87
C SER A 542 -42.39 -26.64 21.51
N ASP A 543 -43.41 -27.40 21.93
CA ASP A 543 -44.78 -26.89 22.14
C ASP A 543 -44.85 -26.15 23.49
N GLU A 544 -44.14 -25.02 23.60
CA GLU A 544 -44.42 -23.90 24.50
C GLU A 544 -43.83 -22.66 23.81
N GLU A 545 -44.61 -21.58 23.67
CA GLU A 545 -44.11 -20.33 23.11
C GLU A 545 -42.78 -19.92 23.79
N PRO A 546 -41.67 -19.74 23.06
CA PRO A 546 -40.56 -18.97 23.58
C PRO A 546 -40.83 -17.52 23.17
N SER A 547 -41.55 -16.81 24.04
CA SER A 547 -41.19 -15.41 24.25
C SER A 547 -39.68 -15.35 24.47
N THR A 548 -38.98 -14.55 23.66
CA THR A 548 -37.54 -14.32 23.78
C THR A 548 -37.14 -14.17 25.25
N PRO A 549 -36.29 -15.02 25.84
CA PRO A 549 -35.79 -14.75 27.17
C PRO A 549 -34.79 -13.61 27.03
N ALA A 550 -35.25 -12.38 27.27
CA ALA A 550 -34.39 -11.31 27.71
C ALA A 550 -33.71 -11.82 29.00
N ARG A 551 -32.47 -12.31 28.87
CA ARG A 551 -31.70 -12.84 30.00
C ARG A 551 -31.28 -11.67 30.88
N ILE A 552 -32.16 -11.30 31.80
CA ILE A 552 -31.91 -10.31 32.85
C ILE A 552 -30.99 -10.96 33.87
N ILE A 553 -29.82 -10.37 34.11
CA ILE A 553 -28.94 -10.76 35.20
C ILE A 553 -29.07 -9.73 36.32
N THR A 554 -29.48 -10.17 37.49
CA THR A 554 -29.55 -9.36 38.71
C THR A 554 -28.20 -9.40 39.41
N ALA A 555 -27.53 -8.26 39.53
CA ALA A 555 -26.33 -8.15 40.35
C ALA A 555 -26.70 -8.23 41.85
N PRO A 556 -25.79 -8.63 42.76
CA PRO A 556 -26.06 -8.73 44.20
C PRO A 556 -26.41 -7.40 44.90
N ASN A 557 -26.40 -6.28 44.16
CA ASN A 557 -26.85 -4.96 44.59
C ASN A 557 -28.26 -4.58 44.08
N GLY A 558 -28.98 -5.50 43.43
CA GLY A 558 -30.37 -5.30 43.00
C GLY A 558 -30.57 -4.56 41.66
N SER A 559 -29.52 -4.32 40.87
CA SER A 559 -29.65 -3.68 39.55
C SER A 559 -29.91 -4.70 38.41
N LEU A 560 -30.84 -4.37 37.51
CA LEU A 560 -31.23 -5.15 36.32
C LEU A 560 -30.52 -4.64 35.05
N TYR A 561 -30.00 -5.55 34.22
CA TYR A 561 -29.47 -5.23 32.89
C TYR A 561 -30.15 -6.11 31.80
N SER A 562 -30.73 -5.49 30.77
CA SER A 562 -31.16 -6.17 29.52
C SER A 562 -30.01 -6.15 28.50
N LEU A 563 -29.90 -7.22 27.70
CA LEU A 563 -28.87 -7.36 26.69
C LEU A 563 -29.47 -7.11 25.30
N ASP A 564 -29.80 -5.86 25.01
CA ASP A 564 -30.23 -5.45 23.67
C ASP A 564 -29.02 -5.19 22.77
N VAL A 565 -28.94 -5.93 21.66
CA VAL A 565 -28.06 -5.64 20.53
C VAL A 565 -28.72 -4.53 19.69
N PRO A 566 -28.13 -3.33 19.55
CA PRO A 566 -28.78 -2.24 18.83
C PRO A 566 -28.48 -2.35 17.33
N LEU A 567 -29.30 -3.06 16.55
CA LEU A 567 -29.32 -2.91 15.09
C LEU A 567 -30.70 -3.24 14.50
N LEU A 568 -31.66 -2.30 14.61
CA LEU A 568 -32.66 -1.94 13.58
C LEU A 568 -33.65 -0.92 14.15
N MET A 569 -33.23 0.33 14.28
CA MET A 569 -34.15 1.46 14.24
C MET A 569 -33.47 2.59 13.49
N ASP A 570 -33.75 2.65 12.20
CA ASP A 570 -33.95 3.89 11.46
C ASP A 570 -34.55 3.50 10.10
N PHE A 571 -35.61 4.19 9.72
CA PHE A 571 -36.52 3.99 8.58
C PHE A 571 -37.79 3.17 8.85
N ALA A 572 -38.78 3.85 9.45
CA ALA A 572 -40.19 3.60 9.17
C ALA A 572 -40.65 4.53 8.02
N PRO A 573 -41.25 4.03 6.92
CA PRO A 573 -42.17 4.83 6.13
C PRO A 573 -43.59 4.64 6.68
N SER A 574 -44.30 5.75 6.85
CA SER A 574 -45.71 5.83 7.19
C SER A 574 -46.58 5.13 6.15
N VAL A 575 -47.38 4.14 6.55
CA VAL A 575 -48.48 3.59 5.76
C VAL A 575 -49.70 3.45 6.67
N GLU A 576 -50.78 4.15 6.30
CA GLU A 576 -52.10 4.09 6.95
C GLU A 576 -52.75 2.70 6.74
N PRO A 577 -53.63 2.24 7.66
CA PRO A 577 -54.29 0.93 7.54
C PRO A 577 -55.47 1.00 6.57
N ILE A 578 -55.52 0.07 5.61
CA ILE A 578 -56.70 -0.22 4.78
C ILE A 578 -57.33 -1.53 5.31
N PRO A 579 -58.68 -1.66 5.34
CA PRO A 579 -59.35 -2.74 6.06
C PRO A 579 -59.17 -4.11 5.38
N GLU A 580 -59.04 -5.12 6.21
CA GLU A 580 -58.98 -6.53 5.86
C GLU A 580 -60.23 -6.99 5.10
N THR A 581 -60.02 -7.65 3.96
CA THR A 581 -60.97 -8.63 3.41
C THR A 581 -60.22 -9.91 3.07
N PRO A 582 -60.83 -11.08 3.31
CA PRO A 582 -60.13 -12.36 3.30
C PRO A 582 -60.03 -12.88 1.87
N CYS A 583 -58.84 -13.31 1.43
CA CYS A 583 -58.68 -14.53 0.64
C CYS A 583 -57.22 -14.79 0.25
N CYS A 584 -56.92 -16.10 0.17
CA CYS A 584 -55.74 -16.77 -0.38
C CYS A 584 -54.64 -17.07 0.63
N SER A 585 -54.80 -18.24 1.24
CA SER A 585 -53.74 -19.10 1.75
C SER A 585 -52.52 -19.05 0.83
N THR A 586 -51.40 -18.65 1.40
CA THR A 586 -50.07 -18.98 0.89
C THR A 586 -50.00 -20.51 0.78
N PRO A 587 -49.45 -21.08 -0.31
CA PRO A 587 -49.09 -22.48 -0.28
C PRO A 587 -48.06 -22.64 0.83
N GLN A 588 -48.42 -23.37 1.89
CA GLN A 588 -47.43 -24.01 2.74
C GLN A 588 -46.57 -24.86 1.81
N ASP A 589 -45.29 -24.51 1.66
CA ASP A 589 -44.33 -25.42 1.07
C ASP A 589 -44.39 -26.71 1.91
N PRO A 590 -44.76 -27.87 1.34
CA PRO A 590 -44.83 -29.10 2.12
C PRO A 590 -43.44 -29.44 2.64
N ALA A 591 -43.38 -30.01 3.85
CA ALA A 591 -42.21 -30.69 4.35
C ALA A 591 -41.79 -31.78 3.33
N LEU A 592 -40.85 -31.44 2.44
CA LEU A 592 -40.46 -32.26 1.29
C LEU A 592 -38.94 -32.46 1.34
N ASP A 593 -38.54 -33.68 1.69
CA ASP A 593 -37.22 -34.31 1.55
C ASP A 593 -36.06 -33.37 1.18
N TYR A 594 -35.44 -32.77 2.19
CA TYR A 594 -34.22 -31.97 2.03
C TYR A 594 -33.09 -32.75 1.35
N THR A 595 -33.00 -34.06 1.62
CA THR A 595 -32.03 -34.99 1.02
C THR A 595 -32.28 -35.19 -0.48
N GLN A 596 -33.53 -35.37 -0.89
CA GLN A 596 -33.88 -35.58 -2.29
C GLN A 596 -33.72 -34.29 -3.12
N ASN A 597 -34.07 -33.13 -2.54
CA ASN A 597 -33.81 -31.82 -3.14
C ASN A 597 -32.30 -31.51 -3.26
N LEU A 598 -31.50 -31.95 -2.29
CA LEU A 598 -30.03 -31.81 -2.34
C LEU A 598 -29.43 -32.65 -3.47
N GLU A 599 -29.85 -33.90 -3.63
CA GLU A 599 -29.35 -34.78 -4.69
C GLU A 599 -29.69 -34.24 -6.08
N LEU A 600 -30.89 -33.70 -6.26
CA LEU A 600 -31.31 -33.05 -7.51
C LEU A 600 -30.49 -31.78 -7.80
N GLU A 601 -30.25 -30.92 -6.81
CA GLU A 601 -29.44 -29.71 -7.00
C GLU A 601 -27.97 -30.06 -7.31
N LEU A 602 -27.41 -31.09 -6.67
CA LEU A 602 -26.07 -31.59 -6.96
C LEU A 602 -25.97 -32.25 -8.34
N ALA A 603 -26.98 -33.02 -8.76
CA ALA A 603 -27.05 -33.60 -10.10
C ALA A 603 -27.11 -32.49 -11.17
N PHE A 604 -27.88 -31.44 -10.92
CA PHE A 604 -27.98 -30.26 -11.79
C PHE A 604 -26.63 -29.54 -11.96
N ILE A 605 -25.86 -29.39 -10.87
CA ILE A 605 -24.51 -28.80 -10.92
C ILE A 605 -23.54 -29.68 -11.73
N LYS A 606 -23.60 -31.00 -11.55
CA LYS A 606 -22.78 -31.94 -12.31
C LYS A 606 -23.12 -31.91 -13.80
N GLN A 607 -24.40 -31.78 -14.16
CA GLN A 607 -24.83 -31.61 -15.55
C GLN A 607 -24.32 -30.28 -16.13
N ALA A 608 -24.45 -29.18 -15.39
CA ALA A 608 -23.93 -27.87 -15.81
C ALA A 608 -22.40 -27.84 -15.97
N LYS A 609 -21.68 -28.67 -15.21
CA LYS A 609 -20.23 -28.87 -15.36
C LYS A 609 -19.87 -29.56 -16.68
N GLN A 610 -20.68 -30.53 -17.13
CA GLN A 610 -20.42 -31.29 -18.36
C GLN A 610 -20.63 -30.44 -19.62
N THR A 611 -21.55 -29.48 -19.61
CA THR A 611 -21.78 -28.53 -20.71
C THR A 611 -20.70 -27.46 -20.84
N GLY A 612 -19.91 -27.22 -19.79
CA GLY A 612 -18.78 -26.28 -19.79
C GLY A 612 -19.12 -24.91 -19.19
N ALA A 613 -18.07 -24.09 -19.04
CA ALA A 613 -18.16 -22.77 -18.40
C ALA A 613 -17.83 -21.63 -19.36
N VAL A 614 -18.57 -20.54 -19.23
CA VAL A 614 -18.38 -19.28 -19.97
C VAL A 614 -17.98 -18.18 -19.00
N TYR A 615 -16.97 -17.41 -19.40
CA TYR A 615 -16.29 -16.43 -18.58
C TYR A 615 -16.71 -15.03 -18.98
N LEU A 616 -17.54 -14.41 -18.16
CA LEU A 616 -17.97 -13.04 -18.36
C LEU A 616 -17.04 -12.08 -17.61
N ILE A 617 -16.27 -11.32 -18.38
CA ILE A 617 -15.29 -10.36 -17.85
C ILE A 617 -15.73 -8.94 -18.17
N ASP A 618 -15.65 -8.10 -17.15
CA ASP A 618 -15.95 -6.69 -17.25
C ASP A 618 -14.81 -5.90 -17.91
N ASN A 619 -15.16 -5.00 -18.83
CA ASN A 619 -14.26 -3.96 -19.31
C ASN A 619 -14.92 -2.58 -19.24
N PRO A 620 -15.18 -2.07 -18.03
CA PRO A 620 -15.87 -0.80 -17.81
C PRO A 620 -14.98 0.36 -18.24
N ILE A 621 -15.34 1.11 -19.29
CA ILE A 621 -14.64 2.30 -19.75
C ILE A 621 -15.31 3.53 -19.13
N VAL A 622 -14.50 4.41 -18.54
CA VAL A 622 -14.97 5.69 -18.01
C VAL A 622 -14.69 6.75 -19.06
N LYS A 623 -15.72 7.48 -19.49
CA LYS A 623 -15.58 8.66 -20.37
C LYS A 623 -16.18 9.88 -19.68
N ALA A 624 -15.58 11.05 -19.86
CA ALA A 624 -16.18 12.29 -19.40
C ALA A 624 -17.46 12.63 -20.21
N ARG A 625 -18.50 13.14 -19.54
CA ARG A 625 -19.71 13.66 -20.24
C ARG A 625 -19.37 14.78 -21.22
N LYS A 626 -20.18 14.94 -22.28
CA LYS A 626 -20.01 16.04 -23.26
C LYS A 626 -20.08 17.42 -22.61
N ASP A 627 -20.80 17.56 -21.50
CA ASP A 627 -20.95 18.85 -20.79
C ASP A 627 -19.89 19.06 -19.68
N SER A 628 -18.99 18.09 -19.48
CA SER A 628 -17.93 18.22 -18.48
C SER A 628 -16.86 19.25 -18.90
N TRP A 629 -16.30 19.92 -17.90
CA TRP A 629 -15.22 20.90 -18.06
C TRP A 629 -14.01 20.30 -18.81
N PHE A 630 -13.31 21.14 -19.57
CA PHE A 630 -12.22 20.72 -20.48
C PHE A 630 -11.14 19.89 -19.76
N PHE A 631 -10.68 20.32 -18.58
CA PHE A 631 -9.67 19.58 -17.81
C PHE A 631 -10.13 18.19 -17.39
N LYS A 632 -11.42 18.01 -17.07
CA LYS A 632 -11.98 16.70 -16.73
C LYS A 632 -11.98 15.78 -17.95
N LYS A 633 -12.33 16.30 -19.13
CA LYS A 633 -12.25 15.57 -20.40
C LYS A 633 -10.82 15.17 -20.72
N LEU A 634 -9.87 16.11 -20.62
CA LEU A 634 -8.46 15.86 -20.89
C LEU A 634 -7.89 14.78 -19.95
N THR A 635 -8.16 14.91 -18.65
CA THR A 635 -7.68 13.98 -17.62
C THR A 635 -8.23 12.57 -17.81
N ILE A 636 -9.53 12.42 -18.05
CA ILE A 636 -10.18 11.11 -18.13
C ILE A 636 -9.98 10.46 -19.50
N ASN A 637 -10.29 11.19 -20.58
CA ASN A 637 -10.34 10.60 -21.92
C ASN A 637 -8.95 10.36 -22.51
N TYR A 638 -7.94 11.17 -22.13
CA TYR A 638 -6.58 11.02 -22.63
C TYR A 638 -5.66 10.41 -21.57
N PHE A 639 -5.36 11.12 -20.48
CA PHE A 639 -4.32 10.69 -19.54
C PHE A 639 -4.68 9.40 -18.80
N TYR A 640 -5.87 9.29 -18.21
CA TYR A 640 -6.30 8.09 -17.51
C TYR A 640 -6.47 6.90 -18.48
N ALA A 641 -7.05 7.13 -19.65
CA ALA A 641 -7.19 6.11 -20.68
C ALA A 641 -5.81 5.61 -21.17
N PHE A 642 -4.86 6.51 -21.40
CA PHE A 642 -3.48 6.19 -21.76
C PHE A 642 -2.80 5.35 -20.68
N LEU A 643 -2.84 5.79 -19.42
CA LEU A 643 -2.25 5.03 -18.30
C LEU A 643 -2.89 3.65 -18.18
N ARG A 644 -4.22 3.56 -18.28
CA ARG A 644 -4.94 2.29 -18.21
C ARG A 644 -4.61 1.35 -19.36
N ASN A 645 -4.48 1.85 -20.57
CA ASN A 645 -4.19 1.04 -21.76
C ASN A 645 -2.75 0.51 -21.75
N ASN A 646 -1.81 1.29 -21.21
CA ASN A 646 -0.40 0.90 -21.08
C ASN A 646 -0.12 0.06 -19.81
N CYS A 647 -1.03 0.07 -18.83
CA CYS A 647 -0.88 -0.71 -17.59
C CYS A 647 -1.60 -2.05 -17.64
N ARG A 648 -1.17 -2.99 -16.79
CA ARG A 648 -1.71 -4.35 -16.80
C ARG A 648 -3.14 -4.39 -16.25
N ARG A 649 -4.04 -5.09 -16.95
CA ARG A 649 -5.43 -5.27 -16.51
C ARG A 649 -5.54 -6.27 -15.34
N ALA A 650 -6.58 -6.09 -14.52
CA ALA A 650 -6.92 -6.93 -13.37
C ALA A 650 -7.00 -8.43 -13.70
N VAL A 651 -7.61 -8.73 -14.85
CA VAL A 651 -8.08 -10.09 -15.19
C VAL A 651 -7.10 -10.85 -16.09
N VAL A 652 -6.07 -10.19 -16.62
CA VAL A 652 -4.99 -10.80 -17.47
C VAL A 652 -4.03 -11.67 -16.63
N SER A 653 -4.51 -12.22 -15.51
CA SER A 653 -3.76 -13.17 -14.67
C SER A 653 -4.29 -14.60 -14.76
N MET A 654 -5.50 -14.81 -15.30
CA MET A 654 -6.06 -16.13 -15.57
C MET A 654 -5.89 -16.44 -17.06
N SER A 655 -5.23 -17.55 -17.38
CA SER A 655 -5.08 -18.06 -18.75
C SER A 655 -6.39 -18.69 -19.22
N ILE A 656 -7.38 -17.84 -19.50
CA ILE A 656 -8.70 -18.23 -19.98
C ILE A 656 -8.63 -18.40 -21.51
N PRO A 657 -9.10 -19.54 -22.07
CA PRO A 657 -9.17 -19.73 -23.52
C PRO A 657 -10.11 -18.70 -24.15
N HIS A 658 -9.72 -18.16 -25.31
CA HIS A 658 -10.47 -17.12 -26.01
C HIS A 658 -11.87 -17.59 -26.48
N SER A 659 -12.07 -18.88 -26.71
CA SER A 659 -13.35 -19.47 -27.13
C SER A 659 -14.46 -19.34 -26.09
N ASN A 660 -14.10 -19.30 -24.80
CA ASN A 660 -15.06 -19.32 -23.69
C ASN A 660 -15.16 -17.96 -22.99
N LEU A 661 -14.54 -16.92 -23.54
CA LEU A 661 -14.44 -15.60 -22.92
C LEU A 661 -15.42 -14.62 -23.58
N LEU A 662 -16.36 -14.12 -22.79
CA LEU A 662 -17.29 -13.07 -23.18
C LEU A 662 -16.88 -11.77 -22.49
N GLN A 663 -16.39 -10.80 -23.27
CA GLN A 663 -15.99 -9.51 -22.75
C GLN A 663 -17.11 -8.49 -22.94
N VAL A 664 -17.70 -8.03 -21.84
CA VAL A 664 -18.74 -6.99 -21.89
C VAL A 664 -18.09 -5.63 -21.64
N ARG A 665 -18.21 -4.74 -22.62
CA ARG A 665 -17.69 -3.37 -22.55
C ARG A 665 -18.81 -2.43 -22.17
N LEU A 666 -18.81 -1.97 -20.93
CA LEU A 666 -19.73 -0.95 -20.44
C LEU A 666 -19.04 0.42 -20.52
N THR A 667 -19.65 1.42 -21.17
CA THR A 667 -19.12 2.79 -21.15
C THR A 667 -19.92 3.63 -20.17
N SER A 668 -19.32 4.00 -19.05
CA SER A 668 -19.93 4.85 -18.03
C SER A 668 -19.50 6.30 -18.27
N TYR A 669 -20.48 7.19 -18.49
CA TYR A 669 -20.25 8.62 -18.68
C TYR A 669 -20.28 9.36 -17.34
N VAL A 670 -19.15 9.97 -16.97
CA VAL A 670 -18.90 10.55 -15.64
C VAL A 670 -18.73 12.06 -15.67
#